data_AF-A0A9K3KGF0-F1
#
_entry.id   AF-A0A9K3KGF0-F1
#
_cell.length_a   1.000
_cell.length_b   1.000
_cell.length_c   1.000
_cell.angle_alpha   90.00
_cell.angle_beta   90.00
_cell.angle_gamma   90.00
#
_symmetry.space_group_name_H-M   'P 1'
#
loop_
_entity.id
_entity.type
_entity.pdbx_description
1 polymer ?
#
loop_
_entity_poly.entity_id
_entity_poly.type
_entity_poly.pdbx_seq_one_letter_code
_entity_poly.pdbx_strand_id
1 'polypeptide(L)'
;MNLNHVTVVDMGVVGTSSERCMTTVDVAGASDSKAPGRKVVATGCLSQDNIPDTLSETISEYSDVAPGAVHIPTGILGNDQMLQSDASIDPEDIVTLEAMVVDDTQIEAEYEERITERINQKAVLAEVLSAKEKPTRKIMIAATLILLPLIAVILGVLFGTKEKEIQKNFTLCQSHAGCEAFLGMPVDINGLELKQAIKEYLKDNATSPYGSRISCWDVSQVTNMSFAFSFFAEDHVLYDPEFDDEQIKSFNEALRCWDTSNVTDMRGMFQNASSFNQDIGSWDVSSVTDMSSMFACAHAFNRDIGSWDVSHVTDMHSMFSSANSFNKDIGSWNVSSVTDMNFMFLQAYTFNQDIGLWDVSNVVNMSHMFGASIAFNEDIGSWDVSSVTDMSWMFADSHAFNQDIGLWEVSNVVNMSGMFGNANVFNQDIGSWNVSNVKDMSFMFWYAHTFNQDIGSWNVSNVVSMSVMFGEVYDFNQDIGSWNVSSVTNMSGVFYFAHAFNQDIGSWDVSNVTDMSWMFYDANAFNQDIGSWNVSNVVNMSQMFEYAYDFNQDIGSWDVSNVKDTSWMFADSEAFNEDIRSWNVSNVVNMSGMFGNANVFNQDIESWDVSNVRDMSFMFAHAHTFNQDIGSWNVSNATDMRSMFWYAYAFNQDIGSWDVSSVTDMMWMFKNAQSFNQNLCAWNNTFNTSHVKVENMFQDSGCSVPSIPTPHAWCQVCPI
;
A
#
# COMPACT_ATOMS: atom_id res chain seq x y z
N MET A 1 -2.51 10.76 28.03
CA MET A 1 -1.35 11.44 28.65
C MET A 1 -0.20 11.37 27.66
N ASN A 2 0.44 12.51 27.38
CA ASN A 2 1.37 12.77 26.28
C ASN A 2 2.35 11.65 25.95
N LEU A 3 2.22 11.08 24.75
CA LEU A 3 3.26 10.32 24.06
C LEU A 3 4.12 11.31 23.29
N ASN A 4 5.41 11.36 23.62
CA ASN A 4 6.40 12.06 22.80
C ASN A 4 6.70 11.18 21.58
N HIS A 5 6.35 11.65 20.39
CA HIS A 5 6.90 11.15 19.14
C HIS A 5 8.40 11.46 19.10
N VAL A 6 9.23 10.43 18.94
CA VAL A 6 10.62 10.56 18.54
C VAL A 6 10.64 10.38 17.02
N THR A 7 10.81 11.48 16.31
CA THR A 7 11.12 11.48 14.87
C THR A 7 12.59 11.08 14.74
N VAL A 8 12.87 9.94 14.13
CA VAL A 8 14.22 9.56 13.68
C VAL A 8 14.40 10.18 12.30
N VAL A 9 15.25 11.21 12.22
CA VAL A 9 15.80 11.70 10.94
C VAL A 9 17.06 10.89 10.71
N ASP A 10 17.02 9.91 9.81
CA ASP A 10 18.22 9.14 9.48
C ASP A 10 18.99 9.82 8.35
N MET A 11 20.26 10.10 8.61
CA MET A 11 21.19 10.69 7.65
C MET A 11 21.82 9.56 6.85
N GLY A 12 21.79 9.69 5.52
CA GLY A 12 22.36 8.73 4.57
C GLY A 12 23.78 8.30 4.93
N VAL A 13 24.00 6.98 4.91
CA VAL A 13 25.31 6.36 5.08
C VAL A 13 25.80 5.88 3.73
N VAL A 14 26.86 6.52 3.24
CA VAL A 14 27.68 6.03 2.14
C VAL A 14 28.76 5.11 2.72
N GLY A 15 28.78 3.84 2.29
CA GLY A 15 30.00 3.06 2.11
C GLY A 15 30.56 2.24 3.28
N THR A 16 30.24 0.94 3.25
CA THR A 16 31.10 -0.25 3.48
C THR A 16 31.87 -0.48 4.80
N SER A 17 31.85 -1.76 5.19
CA SER A 17 32.66 -2.49 6.19
C SER A 17 32.10 -2.58 7.61
N SER A 18 31.82 -3.83 7.97
CA SER A 18 31.32 -4.33 9.24
C SER A 18 32.32 -4.12 10.38
N GLU A 19 31.90 -3.48 11.47
CA GLU A 19 32.35 -3.82 12.84
C GLU A 19 31.39 -3.18 13.87
N ARG A 20 30.68 -4.02 14.63
CA ARG A 20 29.77 -3.61 15.71
C ARG A 20 30.58 -3.18 16.94
N CYS A 21 30.35 -1.98 17.46
CA CYS A 21 30.64 -1.62 18.85
C CYS A 21 29.32 -1.25 19.55
N MET A 22 28.89 -2.09 20.51
CA MET A 22 27.83 -1.76 21.46
C MET A 22 28.37 -0.77 22.50
N THR A 23 27.62 0.31 22.75
CA THR A 23 27.75 1.10 23.98
C THR A 23 26.38 1.25 24.61
N THR A 24 26.16 0.56 25.72
CA THR A 24 25.07 0.80 26.66
C THR A 24 25.35 2.09 27.44
N VAL A 25 24.40 3.02 27.47
CA VAL A 25 24.42 4.15 28.41
C VAL A 25 23.18 4.04 29.30
N ASP A 26 23.43 3.65 30.55
CA ASP A 26 22.51 3.81 31.68
C ASP A 26 22.25 5.30 31.94
N VAL A 27 20.98 5.68 32.12
CA VAL A 27 20.63 7.01 32.66
C VAL A 27 19.72 6.84 33.87
N ALA A 28 20.33 6.93 35.06
CA ALA A 28 19.67 7.28 36.31
C ALA A 28 19.48 8.80 36.38
N GLY A 29 18.29 9.25 36.79
CA GLY A 29 17.91 10.66 36.82
C GLY A 29 18.44 11.46 38.01
N ALA A 30 18.47 12.80 37.85
CA ALA A 30 18.07 13.80 38.86
C ALA A 30 18.26 15.26 38.36
N SER A 31 17.14 15.99 38.37
CA SER A 31 16.90 17.41 38.75
C SER A 31 17.89 18.57 38.43
N ASP A 32 17.33 19.59 37.77
CA ASP A 32 17.42 21.05 37.98
C ASP A 32 18.78 21.78 38.08
N SER A 33 19.11 22.60 37.06
CA SER A 33 19.00 24.09 37.10
C SER A 33 19.97 24.83 36.13
N LYS A 34 19.35 25.73 35.34
CA LYS A 34 19.80 27.01 34.73
C LYS A 34 21.27 27.27 34.29
N ALA A 35 21.35 27.64 33.00
CA ALA A 35 22.21 28.63 32.31
C ALA A 35 23.44 28.13 31.51
N PRO A 36 23.77 28.78 30.37
CA PRO A 36 24.43 28.14 29.24
C PRO A 36 25.95 28.40 29.19
N GLY A 37 26.71 27.39 28.78
CA GLY A 37 28.14 27.52 28.52
C GLY A 37 28.60 26.49 27.49
N ARG A 38 28.93 26.96 26.28
CA ARG A 38 29.60 26.19 25.23
C ARG A 38 30.93 25.62 25.75
N LYS A 39 31.16 24.32 25.56
CA LYS A 39 32.52 23.76 25.47
C LYS A 39 32.60 22.78 24.31
N VAL A 40 33.45 23.17 23.36
CA VAL A 40 34.01 22.36 22.28
C VAL A 40 34.90 21.29 22.90
N VAL A 41 34.74 20.03 22.48
CA VAL A 41 35.77 19.00 22.64
C VAL A 41 35.99 18.37 21.27
N ALA A 42 37.19 18.58 20.75
CA ALA A 42 37.72 17.90 19.59
C ALA A 42 38.23 16.52 20.02
N THR A 43 37.90 15.49 19.25
CA THR A 43 38.48 14.15 19.40
C THR A 43 39.36 13.90 18.17
N GLY A 44 40.67 13.97 18.36
CA GLY A 44 41.67 13.52 17.37
C GLY A 44 42.13 12.11 17.73
N CYS A 45 42.16 11.22 16.75
CA CYS A 45 42.76 9.89 16.88
C CYS A 45 44.27 9.97 16.61
N LEU A 46 45.08 9.41 17.50
CA LEU A 46 46.51 9.15 17.27
C LEU A 46 46.78 7.65 17.47
N SER A 47 47.49 7.08 16.50
CA SER A 47 47.98 5.70 16.41
C SER A 47 49.19 5.43 17.32
N GLN A 48 49.32 4.20 17.83
CA GLN A 48 50.45 3.25 17.56
C GLN A 48 50.61 2.15 18.62
N ASP A 49 51.09 1.01 18.14
CA ASP A 49 51.54 -0.21 18.82
C ASP A 49 52.61 -0.03 19.93
N ASN A 50 52.55 -0.87 20.99
CA ASN A 50 53.65 -1.67 21.61
C ASN A 50 53.37 -2.08 23.10
N ILE A 51 53.09 -3.39 23.33
CA ILE A 51 53.60 -4.42 24.30
C ILE A 51 54.39 -3.94 25.57
N PRO A 52 54.45 -4.61 26.79
CA PRO A 52 54.00 -5.97 27.27
C PRO A 52 53.34 -6.12 28.69
N ASP A 53 52.80 -7.33 28.92
CA ASP A 53 52.75 -8.20 30.13
C ASP A 53 52.58 -7.64 31.57
N THR A 54 51.57 -8.12 32.32
CA THR A 54 51.70 -9.13 33.42
C THR A 54 50.46 -9.25 34.32
N LEU A 55 50.25 -10.48 34.82
CA LEU A 55 49.39 -10.97 35.93
C LEU A 55 47.88 -11.13 35.69
N SER A 56 47.17 -12.17 36.14
CA SER A 56 47.41 -13.54 36.61
C SER A 56 46.09 -13.99 37.26
N GLU A 57 45.57 -15.17 36.83
CA GLU A 57 44.68 -16.09 37.60
C GLU A 57 43.23 -15.61 37.91
N THR A 58 42.14 -16.39 37.76
CA THR A 58 41.96 -17.86 37.92
C THR A 58 40.56 -18.32 37.44
N ILE A 59 40.47 -19.62 37.02
CA ILE A 59 39.33 -20.59 37.10
C ILE A 59 38.20 -20.44 36.06
N SER A 60 38.19 -21.19 34.94
CA SER A 60 37.75 -22.61 34.69
C SER A 60 36.22 -22.80 34.72
N GLU A 61 35.53 -23.43 33.76
CA GLU A 61 35.73 -24.76 33.16
C GLU A 61 35.03 -24.91 31.77
N TYR A 62 35.69 -25.69 30.88
CA TYR A 62 35.19 -26.70 29.90
C TYR A 62 33.96 -26.41 28.99
N SER A 63 33.91 -26.76 27.70
CA SER A 63 34.61 -27.80 26.91
C SER A 63 34.39 -27.64 25.39
N ASP A 64 35.45 -27.92 24.61
CA ASP A 64 35.57 -28.67 23.33
C ASP A 64 34.48 -28.51 22.23
N VAL A 65 34.78 -28.28 20.93
CA VAL A 65 35.59 -29.09 19.98
C VAL A 65 36.00 -28.25 18.73
N ALA A 66 37.12 -28.67 18.12
CA ALA A 66 37.95 -28.07 17.07
C ALA A 66 37.34 -27.67 15.69
N PRO A 67 38.03 -26.78 14.93
CA PRO A 67 37.72 -26.42 13.54
C PRO A 67 38.51 -27.26 12.50
N GLY A 68 37.85 -27.59 11.39
CA GLY A 68 38.45 -28.19 10.20
C GLY A 68 38.79 -27.14 9.14
N ALA A 69 40.05 -27.12 8.72
CA ALA A 69 40.60 -26.25 7.69
C ALA A 69 40.25 -26.74 6.27
N VAL A 70 39.98 -25.83 5.34
CA VAL A 70 40.11 -26.06 3.90
C VAL A 70 40.89 -24.90 3.27
N HIS A 71 41.86 -25.30 2.46
CA HIS A 71 42.84 -24.52 1.73
C HIS A 71 42.25 -23.54 0.70
N ILE A 72 42.81 -22.33 0.66
CA ILE A 72 42.81 -21.43 -0.50
C ILE A 72 44.19 -21.53 -1.17
N PRO A 73 44.31 -21.78 -2.48
CA PRO A 73 45.53 -21.54 -3.23
C PRO A 73 45.54 -20.16 -3.91
N THR A 74 46.63 -19.46 -3.72
CA THR A 74 47.03 -18.17 -4.33
C THR A 74 47.65 -18.31 -5.73
N GLY A 75 47.46 -17.28 -6.56
CA GLY A 75 48.27 -16.92 -7.75
C GLY A 75 47.52 -17.11 -9.07
N ILE A 76 47.35 -16.10 -9.93
CA ILE A 76 48.42 -15.48 -10.73
C ILE A 76 48.06 -14.04 -11.16
N LEU A 77 49.11 -13.23 -11.20
CA LEU A 77 49.34 -11.86 -11.69
C LEU A 77 48.73 -11.45 -13.06
N GLY A 78 48.34 -10.18 -13.14
CA GLY A 78 48.96 -9.22 -14.08
C GLY A 78 48.07 -8.58 -15.14
N ASN A 79 47.70 -7.31 -14.95
CA ASN A 79 48.31 -6.18 -15.67
C ASN A 79 47.69 -4.83 -15.27
N ASP A 80 48.56 -3.93 -14.83
CA ASP A 80 48.36 -2.48 -14.79
C ASP A 80 48.25 -1.91 -16.21
N GLN A 81 47.37 -0.93 -16.40
CA GLN A 81 47.75 0.30 -17.10
C GLN A 81 47.08 1.52 -16.47
N MET A 82 47.95 2.40 -15.94
CA MET A 82 47.66 3.75 -15.51
C MET A 82 47.24 4.63 -16.69
N LEU A 83 46.19 5.42 -16.52
CA LEU A 83 46.09 6.74 -17.13
C LEU A 83 45.87 7.77 -16.01
N GLN A 84 46.90 8.57 -15.78
CA GLN A 84 46.82 9.79 -14.99
C GLN A 84 46.11 10.86 -15.82
N SER A 85 45.10 11.50 -15.24
CA SER A 85 44.73 12.87 -15.61
C SER A 85 44.50 13.67 -14.35
N ASP A 86 45.46 14.54 -14.06
CA ASP A 86 45.32 15.66 -13.16
C ASP A 86 44.19 16.57 -13.66
N ALA A 87 43.16 16.77 -12.84
CA ALA A 87 42.29 17.94 -12.93
C ALA A 87 42.20 18.54 -11.52
N SER A 88 42.98 19.60 -11.34
CA SER A 88 42.88 20.52 -10.21
C SER A 88 41.51 21.19 -10.21
N ILE A 89 40.71 20.95 -9.17
CA ILE A 89 39.49 21.70 -8.91
C ILE A 89 39.91 23.08 -8.36
N ASP A 90 39.44 24.13 -9.03
CA ASP A 90 39.60 25.53 -8.68
C ASP A 90 38.69 25.88 -7.47
N PRO A 91 39.17 26.49 -6.37
CA PRO A 91 38.39 26.68 -5.15
C PRO A 91 37.56 27.98 -5.17
N GLU A 92 36.75 28.20 -6.21
CA GLU A 92 35.68 29.23 -6.22
C GLU A 92 34.25 28.68 -6.33
N ASP A 93 34.02 27.36 -6.37
CA ASP A 93 32.67 26.76 -6.45
C ASP A 93 32.09 26.28 -5.10
N ILE A 94 32.45 26.93 -3.99
CA ILE A 94 31.82 26.67 -2.69
C ILE A 94 31.17 27.96 -2.16
N VAL A 95 29.87 27.86 -1.90
CA VAL A 95 28.91 28.84 -1.34
C VAL A 95 28.05 29.58 -2.37
N THR A 96 26.90 28.99 -2.72
CA THR A 96 25.55 29.39 -2.22
C THR A 96 24.53 28.28 -2.50
N LEU A 97 24.39 27.35 -1.56
CA LEU A 97 23.17 26.54 -1.40
C LEU A 97 22.43 27.11 -0.19
N GLU A 98 21.50 28.05 -0.43
CA GLU A 98 20.47 28.41 0.53
C GLU A 98 19.11 28.52 -0.17
N ALA A 99 18.18 27.72 0.38
CA ALA A 99 16.73 27.84 0.35
C ALA A 99 15.95 27.37 -0.91
N MET A 100 15.79 26.05 -1.05
CA MET A 100 14.45 25.46 -1.21
C MET A 100 14.20 24.55 -0.01
N VAL A 101 13.84 25.16 1.12
CA VAL A 101 13.10 24.49 2.18
C VAL A 101 11.66 24.44 1.69
N VAL A 102 11.25 23.30 1.15
CA VAL A 102 9.83 22.98 1.07
C VAL A 102 9.41 22.58 2.48
N ASP A 103 8.40 23.28 2.98
CA ASP A 103 7.82 23.13 4.31
C ASP A 103 7.18 21.74 4.46
N ASP A 104 7.81 20.91 5.27
CA ASP A 104 7.52 19.49 5.49
C ASP A 104 6.43 19.29 6.57
N THR A 105 5.38 20.14 6.56
CA THR A 105 4.27 20.04 7.52
C THR A 105 2.87 20.12 6.90
N GLN A 106 2.71 19.81 5.60
CA GLN A 106 1.39 19.65 4.95
C GLN A 106 1.16 18.30 4.27
N ILE A 107 2.01 17.29 4.50
CA ILE A 107 1.90 15.98 3.84
C ILE A 107 1.17 14.93 4.72
N GLU A 108 0.95 15.19 6.01
CA GLU A 108 0.16 14.31 6.89
C GLU A 108 -1.34 14.65 6.98
N ALA A 109 -1.84 15.67 6.25
CA ALA A 109 -3.26 16.06 6.27
C ALA A 109 -4.04 15.75 4.98
N GLU A 110 -3.38 15.26 3.91
CA GLU A 110 -4.04 14.85 2.65
C GLU A 110 -4.09 13.32 2.45
N TYR A 111 -3.56 12.54 3.39
CA TYR A 111 -3.53 11.06 3.31
C TYR A 111 -4.77 10.38 3.94
N GLU A 112 -5.49 11.05 4.85
CA GLU A 112 -6.73 10.54 5.47
C GLU A 112 -8.00 10.82 4.62
N GLU A 113 -7.99 11.82 3.73
CA GLU A 113 -9.16 12.18 2.91
C GLU A 113 -9.29 11.31 1.64
N ARG A 114 -8.19 10.72 1.13
CA ARG A 114 -8.18 9.92 -0.11
C ARG A 114 -8.49 8.43 0.08
N ILE A 115 -8.43 7.92 1.31
CA ILE A 115 -8.86 6.55 1.64
C ILE A 115 -10.39 6.47 1.77
N THR A 116 -11.04 7.55 2.24
CA THR A 116 -12.51 7.62 2.35
C THR A 116 -13.21 7.82 0.99
N GLU A 117 -12.53 8.37 -0.01
CA GLU A 117 -13.09 8.55 -1.37
C GLU A 117 -13.02 7.26 -2.21
N ARG A 118 -12.03 6.37 -1.99
CA ARG A 118 -11.92 5.08 -2.70
C ARG A 118 -12.77 3.95 -2.10
N ILE A 119 -13.19 4.06 -0.83
CA ILE A 119 -14.19 3.16 -0.24
C ILE A 119 -15.60 3.48 -0.78
N ASN A 120 -15.88 4.74 -1.14
CA ASN A 120 -17.18 5.15 -1.70
C ASN A 120 -17.35 4.94 -3.22
N GLN A 121 -16.30 4.54 -3.95
CA GLN A 121 -16.37 4.31 -5.41
C GLN A 121 -16.65 2.86 -5.84
N LYS A 122 -16.76 1.90 -4.90
CA LYS A 122 -17.29 0.55 -5.19
C LYS A 122 -18.81 0.38 -4.99
N ALA A 123 -19.54 1.45 -4.64
CA ALA A 123 -21.00 1.43 -4.51
C ALA A 123 -21.77 1.71 -5.83
N VAL A 124 -21.09 1.98 -6.95
CA VAL A 124 -21.76 2.38 -8.22
C VAL A 124 -21.78 1.26 -9.28
N LEU A 125 -21.30 0.06 -8.97
CA LEU A 125 -21.38 -1.11 -9.88
C LEU A 125 -22.50 -2.11 -9.52
N ALA A 126 -23.34 -1.80 -8.54
CA ALA A 126 -24.55 -2.59 -8.24
C ALA A 126 -25.81 -2.08 -8.95
N GLU A 127 -25.78 -0.90 -9.59
CA GLU A 127 -26.94 -0.30 -10.26
C GLU A 127 -26.96 -0.45 -11.80
N VAL A 128 -25.95 -1.09 -12.40
CA VAL A 128 -25.88 -1.27 -13.87
C VAL A 128 -26.23 -2.70 -14.33
N LEU A 129 -26.47 -3.64 -13.41
CA LEU A 129 -26.80 -5.04 -13.76
C LEU A 129 -28.30 -5.41 -13.72
N SER A 130 -29.23 -4.48 -13.48
CA SER A 130 -30.67 -4.78 -13.47
C SER A 130 -31.46 -4.38 -14.74
N ALA A 131 -30.79 -4.20 -15.89
CA ALA A 131 -31.45 -3.72 -17.10
C ALA A 131 -31.34 -4.70 -18.28
N LYS A 132 -32.06 -5.83 -18.21
CA LYS A 132 -32.55 -6.58 -19.39
C LYS A 132 -33.71 -7.52 -19.00
N GLU A 133 -34.95 -7.00 -19.05
CA GLU A 133 -36.09 -7.60 -19.80
C GLU A 133 -37.44 -6.84 -19.60
N LYS A 134 -37.77 -6.05 -20.63
CA LYS A 134 -39.06 -5.67 -21.26
C LYS A 134 -40.29 -5.11 -20.50
N PRO A 135 -41.12 -4.29 -21.21
CA PRO A 135 -42.02 -3.30 -20.62
C PRO A 135 -43.50 -3.70 -20.75
N THR A 136 -44.29 -3.53 -19.70
CA THR A 136 -45.71 -3.16 -19.87
C THR A 136 -46.21 -2.45 -18.60
N ARG A 137 -46.95 -1.35 -18.82
CA ARG A 137 -47.65 -0.49 -17.84
C ARG A 137 -46.85 0.64 -17.20
N LYS A 138 -46.47 1.62 -18.03
CA LYS A 138 -46.89 3.01 -17.75
C LYS A 138 -48.35 3.17 -18.22
N ILE A 139 -49.06 4.18 -17.71
CA ILE A 139 -50.51 4.48 -17.82
C ILE A 139 -51.23 3.84 -16.61
N MET A 140 -51.54 4.51 -15.51
CA MET A 140 -52.19 5.82 -15.26
C MET A 140 -52.28 5.89 -13.71
N ILE A 141 -52.12 6.96 -12.93
CA ILE A 141 -52.36 8.40 -13.06
C ILE A 141 -51.60 9.09 -11.93
N ALA A 142 -50.92 10.18 -12.26
CA ALA A 142 -50.59 11.24 -11.32
C ALA A 142 -51.72 12.29 -11.32
N ALA A 143 -51.95 12.84 -10.14
CA ALA A 143 -52.47 14.18 -9.88
C ALA A 143 -54.00 14.41 -9.80
N THR A 144 -54.33 14.92 -8.60
CA THR A 144 -55.17 16.10 -8.29
C THR A 144 -56.65 15.96 -7.95
N LEU A 145 -56.95 16.36 -6.69
CA LEU A 145 -58.07 17.20 -6.22
C LEU A 145 -59.47 16.54 -6.23
N ILE A 146 -60.42 16.75 -5.32
CA ILE A 146 -60.57 17.43 -4.03
C ILE A 146 -62.00 17.05 -3.57
N LEU A 147 -62.21 16.99 -2.25
CA LEU A 147 -63.49 17.04 -1.51
C LEU A 147 -64.72 16.18 -1.97
N LEU A 148 -65.09 15.22 -1.10
CA LEU A 148 -66.32 15.18 -0.26
C LEU A 148 -67.69 15.51 -0.92
N PRO A 149 -68.83 15.18 -0.28
CA PRO A 149 -69.46 13.88 0.01
C PRO A 149 -70.97 13.91 -0.33
N LEU A 150 -71.65 12.81 -0.63
CA LEU A 150 -73.12 12.74 -0.61
C LEU A 150 -73.53 11.28 -0.79
N ILE A 151 -74.47 10.66 -0.09
CA ILE A 151 -75.25 10.94 1.11
C ILE A 151 -75.68 9.51 1.50
N ALA A 152 -75.28 9.01 2.66
CA ALA A 152 -75.87 9.29 3.96
C ALA A 152 -77.19 8.53 4.19
N VAL A 153 -77.35 8.16 5.46
CA VAL A 153 -78.66 8.13 6.13
C VAL A 153 -79.64 7.13 5.53
N ILE A 154 -79.72 5.96 6.16
CA ILE A 154 -80.96 5.43 6.74
C ILE A 154 -80.56 4.23 7.62
N LEU A 155 -80.80 4.39 8.93
CA LEU A 155 -80.89 3.35 10.00
C LEU A 155 -79.55 2.68 10.39
N GLY A 156 -78.96 2.93 11.57
CA GLY A 156 -79.55 2.87 12.92
C GLY A 156 -79.43 1.43 13.44
N VAL A 157 -78.99 1.09 14.64
CA VAL A 157 -79.02 1.77 15.94
C VAL A 157 -78.09 0.97 16.87
N LEU A 158 -77.32 1.65 17.73
CA LEU A 158 -77.17 1.43 19.17
C LEU A 158 -75.80 1.97 19.65
N PHE A 159 -75.85 3.23 20.14
CA PHE A 159 -75.08 3.86 21.23
C PHE A 159 -73.57 3.59 21.36
N GLY A 160 -72.67 4.55 21.58
CA GLY A 160 -72.82 5.95 21.92
C GLY A 160 -71.47 6.52 22.40
N THR A 161 -71.06 7.63 21.76
CA THR A 161 -70.32 8.79 22.30
C THR A 161 -69.08 8.65 23.19
N LYS A 162 -67.98 9.18 22.64
CA LYS A 162 -67.05 10.20 23.19
C LYS A 162 -66.24 9.87 24.45
N GLU A 163 -64.92 9.93 24.30
CA GLU A 163 -64.02 10.40 25.35
C GLU A 163 -63.02 11.41 24.79
N LYS A 164 -63.17 12.66 25.23
CA LYS A 164 -62.09 13.66 25.35
C LYS A 164 -61.98 13.95 26.85
N GLU A 165 -60.77 13.85 27.36
CA GLU A 165 -60.26 14.39 28.63
C GLU A 165 -61.05 14.11 29.91
N ILE A 166 -60.50 13.24 30.76
CA ILE A 166 -60.60 13.41 32.23
C ILE A 166 -59.20 13.25 32.84
N GLN A 167 -58.60 14.39 33.19
CA GLN A 167 -57.67 14.47 34.30
C GLN A 167 -58.40 14.21 35.63
N LYS A 168 -57.68 13.56 36.55
CA LYS A 168 -57.75 13.70 38.02
C LYS A 168 -59.03 13.26 38.75
N ASN A 169 -58.98 12.06 39.33
CA ASN A 169 -58.70 11.82 40.76
C ASN A 169 -59.26 10.45 41.18
N PHE A 170 -58.45 9.54 41.74
CA PHE A 170 -58.34 9.43 43.20
C PHE A 170 -57.35 8.33 43.62
N THR A 171 -56.65 8.66 44.69
CA THR A 171 -55.59 7.95 45.39
C THR A 171 -56.11 6.78 46.25
N LEU A 172 -55.18 5.87 46.58
CA LEU A 172 -54.95 5.24 47.90
C LEU A 172 -55.38 3.76 48.08
N CYS A 173 -54.38 2.87 48.17
CA CYS A 173 -54.15 2.05 49.37
C CYS A 173 -52.71 1.52 49.44
N GLN A 174 -51.99 1.96 50.47
CA GLN A 174 -50.80 1.29 50.99
C GLN A 174 -51.25 0.11 51.87
N SER A 175 -50.61 -1.05 51.77
CA SER A 175 -50.06 -1.82 52.90
C SER A 175 -49.54 -3.20 52.45
N HIS A 176 -48.33 -3.51 52.92
CA HIS A 176 -47.70 -4.83 53.10
C HIS A 176 -48.08 -6.04 52.21
N ALA A 177 -46.99 -6.62 51.68
CA ALA A 177 -46.74 -8.03 51.37
C ALA A 177 -47.25 -8.60 50.04
N GLY A 178 -46.27 -9.11 49.29
CA GLY A 178 -46.44 -10.33 48.48
C GLY A 178 -46.79 -10.10 47.02
N CYS A 179 -45.89 -10.56 46.16
CA CYS A 179 -46.10 -11.05 44.80
C CYS A 179 -47.54 -11.01 44.26
N GLU A 180 -47.71 -10.44 43.07
CA GLU A 180 -48.00 -11.26 41.88
C GLU A 180 -47.87 -10.44 40.58
N ALA A 181 -47.05 -11.00 39.69
CA ALA A 181 -47.25 -11.08 38.24
C ALA A 181 -47.51 -9.78 37.45
N PHE A 182 -46.43 -9.21 36.92
CA PHE A 182 -46.49 -8.61 35.58
C PHE A 182 -46.36 -9.74 34.56
N LEU A 183 -47.51 -10.22 34.10
CA LEU A 183 -47.64 -11.16 32.98
C LEU A 183 -47.26 -10.46 31.67
N GLY A 184 -46.37 -11.11 30.92
CA GLY A 184 -46.22 -10.92 29.47
C GLY A 184 -45.19 -9.89 29.04
N MET A 185 -43.92 -10.07 29.43
CA MET A 185 -42.83 -9.49 28.63
C MET A 185 -42.78 -10.27 27.30
N PRO A 186 -42.60 -9.59 26.15
CA PRO A 186 -42.52 -10.28 24.86
C PRO A 186 -41.32 -11.25 24.86
N VAL A 187 -41.45 -12.36 24.14
CA VAL A 187 -40.34 -13.29 23.94
C VAL A 187 -39.47 -12.70 22.83
N ASP A 188 -38.39 -12.00 23.20
CA ASP A 188 -37.44 -11.42 22.23
C ASP A 188 -36.50 -12.49 21.67
N ILE A 189 -37.06 -13.41 20.89
CA ILE A 189 -36.29 -14.49 20.26
C ILE A 189 -35.25 -13.90 19.30
N ASN A 190 -35.62 -12.84 18.56
CA ASN A 190 -34.83 -12.29 17.45
C ASN A 190 -33.86 -11.16 17.87
N GLY A 191 -33.78 -10.80 19.15
CA GLY A 191 -32.85 -9.79 19.67
C GLY A 191 -33.20 -8.35 19.31
N LEU A 192 -34.36 -8.09 18.71
CA LEU A 192 -34.75 -6.74 18.28
C LEU A 192 -35.07 -5.87 19.50
N GLU A 193 -35.74 -6.44 20.51
CA GLU A 193 -36.06 -5.73 21.73
C GLU A 193 -34.82 -5.49 22.59
N LEU A 194 -33.86 -6.42 22.60
CA LEU A 194 -32.56 -6.27 23.24
C LEU A 194 -31.76 -5.13 22.61
N LYS A 195 -31.63 -5.09 21.28
CA LYS A 195 -30.94 -4.01 20.56
C LYS A 195 -31.57 -2.65 20.88
N GLN A 196 -32.90 -2.56 20.85
CA GLN A 196 -33.62 -1.34 21.20
C GLN A 196 -33.39 -0.94 22.67
N ALA A 197 -33.48 -1.91 23.58
CA ALA A 197 -33.24 -1.69 25.01
C ALA A 197 -31.81 -1.20 25.30
N ILE A 198 -30.80 -1.76 24.63
CA ILE A 198 -29.41 -1.30 24.74
C ILE A 198 -29.28 0.14 24.25
N LYS A 199 -29.85 0.47 23.09
CA LYS A 199 -29.83 1.86 22.56
C LYS A 199 -30.47 2.84 23.54
N GLU A 200 -31.62 2.49 24.11
CA GLU A 200 -32.29 3.32 25.13
C GLU A 200 -31.42 3.49 26.38
N TYR A 201 -30.84 2.38 26.87
CA TYR A 201 -29.94 2.40 28.02
C TYR A 201 -28.71 3.29 27.80
N LEU A 202 -28.08 3.21 26.63
CA LEU A 202 -26.90 4.01 26.28
C LEU A 202 -27.20 5.52 26.19
N LYS A 203 -28.45 5.92 25.93
CA LYS A 203 -28.84 7.34 25.83
C LYS A 203 -28.99 8.02 27.19
N ASP A 204 -29.68 7.38 28.14
CA ASP A 204 -30.12 8.06 29.37
C ASP A 204 -29.88 7.27 30.66
N ASN A 205 -29.29 6.07 30.56
CA ASN A 205 -29.02 5.18 31.70
C ASN A 205 -30.28 4.88 32.54
N ALA A 206 -31.46 4.90 31.92
CA ALA A 206 -32.78 4.72 32.55
C ALA A 206 -33.65 3.67 31.83
N THR A 207 -34.90 3.53 32.28
CA THR A 207 -35.75 2.31 32.19
C THR A 207 -35.77 1.56 30.87
N SER A 208 -34.99 0.47 30.79
CA SER A 208 -35.16 -0.62 29.84
C SER A 208 -36.24 -1.60 30.32
N PRO A 209 -36.97 -2.30 29.42
CA PRO A 209 -37.84 -3.42 29.77
C PRO A 209 -37.14 -4.48 30.62
N TYR A 210 -35.83 -4.63 30.45
CA TYR A 210 -34.98 -5.58 31.18
C TYR A 210 -34.52 -5.08 32.56
N GLY A 211 -34.86 -3.84 32.93
CA GLY A 211 -34.54 -3.23 34.22
C GLY A 211 -33.43 -2.16 34.15
N SER A 212 -33.14 -1.51 35.27
CA SER A 212 -32.22 -0.35 35.34
C SER A 212 -30.73 -0.68 35.45
N ARG A 213 -30.35 -1.96 35.39
CA ARG A 213 -28.96 -2.40 35.44
C ARG A 213 -28.69 -3.40 34.34
N ILE A 214 -27.99 -2.96 33.29
CA ILE A 214 -27.65 -3.82 32.14
C ILE A 214 -26.91 -5.10 32.54
N SER A 215 -26.18 -5.04 33.66
CA SER A 215 -25.37 -6.15 34.16
C SER A 215 -26.13 -7.45 34.40
N CYS A 216 -27.44 -7.36 34.66
CA CYS A 216 -28.27 -8.53 34.98
C CYS A 216 -29.63 -8.51 34.29
N TRP A 217 -29.67 -8.02 33.05
CA TRP A 217 -30.80 -8.22 32.16
C TRP A 217 -30.98 -9.72 31.87
N ASP A 218 -32.23 -10.19 31.91
CA ASP A 218 -32.58 -11.57 31.56
C ASP A 218 -32.63 -11.71 30.04
N VAL A 219 -31.53 -12.20 29.46
CA VAL A 219 -31.39 -12.47 28.03
C VAL A 219 -31.51 -13.96 27.70
N SER A 220 -31.98 -14.78 28.65
CA SER A 220 -32.00 -16.25 28.51
C SER A 220 -32.83 -16.77 27.34
N GLN A 221 -33.73 -15.96 26.78
CA GLN A 221 -34.57 -16.33 25.63
C GLN A 221 -34.07 -15.73 24.30
N VAL A 222 -33.03 -14.90 24.32
CA VAL A 222 -32.49 -14.23 23.13
C VAL A 222 -31.66 -15.22 22.35
N THR A 223 -31.96 -15.38 21.05
CA THR A 223 -31.20 -16.27 20.16
C THR A 223 -30.27 -15.54 19.21
N ASN A 224 -30.48 -14.23 19.03
CA ASN A 224 -29.67 -13.38 18.16
C ASN A 224 -29.19 -12.14 18.94
N MET A 225 -27.88 -12.00 19.12
CA MET A 225 -27.22 -10.85 19.73
C MET A 225 -26.38 -10.07 18.73
N SER A 226 -26.60 -10.29 17.43
CA SER A 226 -25.84 -9.59 16.39
C SER A 226 -25.93 -8.09 16.57
N PHE A 227 -24.81 -7.37 16.49
CA PHE A 227 -24.75 -5.92 16.57
C PHE A 227 -25.42 -5.30 17.82
N ALA A 228 -25.55 -6.05 18.91
CA ALA A 228 -26.25 -5.59 20.13
C ALA A 228 -25.64 -4.29 20.70
N PHE A 229 -24.32 -4.16 20.66
CA PHE A 229 -23.55 -2.97 21.02
C PHE A 229 -22.77 -2.43 19.81
N SER A 230 -23.44 -2.29 18.66
CA SER A 230 -22.85 -1.73 17.44
C SER A 230 -23.71 -0.61 16.83
N PHE A 231 -23.04 0.28 16.10
CA PHE A 231 -23.67 1.38 15.36
C PHE A 231 -24.36 0.89 14.07
N PHE A 232 -23.95 -0.26 13.53
CA PHE A 232 -24.53 -0.81 12.31
C PHE A 232 -25.92 -1.38 12.57
N ALA A 233 -26.96 -0.61 12.27
CA ALA A 233 -28.31 -1.12 12.17
C ALA A 233 -28.46 -1.83 10.81
N GLU A 234 -28.32 -3.16 10.77
CA GLU A 234 -28.76 -3.95 9.60
C GLU A 234 -30.23 -3.66 9.26
N ASP A 235 -31.03 -3.27 10.26
CA ASP A 235 -32.41 -2.86 10.11
C ASP A 235 -32.56 -1.34 10.01
N HIS A 236 -32.98 -0.85 8.83
CA HIS A 236 -33.42 0.55 8.60
C HIS A 236 -34.51 1.03 9.58
N VAL A 237 -35.14 0.11 10.32
CA VAL A 237 -36.15 0.40 11.35
C VAL A 237 -35.56 0.99 12.63
N LEU A 238 -34.28 0.73 12.91
CA LEU A 238 -33.59 1.16 14.14
C LEU A 238 -32.57 2.29 13.91
N TYR A 239 -32.59 2.94 12.74
CA TYR A 239 -31.75 4.10 12.46
C TYR A 239 -32.23 5.31 13.27
N ASP A 240 -31.38 5.78 14.18
CA ASP A 240 -31.66 6.94 15.01
C ASP A 240 -30.59 8.02 14.79
N PRO A 241 -30.93 9.15 14.17
CA PRO A 241 -29.98 10.23 13.88
C PRO A 241 -29.52 11.01 15.13
N GLU A 242 -30.14 10.81 16.30
CA GLU A 242 -29.73 11.41 17.58
C GLU A 242 -28.85 10.47 18.43
N PHE A 243 -28.59 9.24 17.98
CA PHE A 243 -27.76 8.28 18.69
C PHE A 243 -26.27 8.48 18.34
N ASP A 244 -25.48 8.85 19.34
CA ASP A 244 -24.07 9.19 19.19
C ASP A 244 -23.18 7.94 19.32
N ASP A 245 -22.30 7.73 18.36
CA ASP A 245 -21.32 6.63 18.32
C ASP A 245 -20.35 6.69 19.52
N GLU A 246 -20.18 7.87 20.15
CA GLU A 246 -19.36 8.02 21.36
C GLU A 246 -19.84 7.14 22.53
N GLN A 247 -21.14 6.89 22.64
CA GLN A 247 -21.73 6.07 23.72
C GLN A 247 -21.37 4.59 23.56
N ILE A 248 -21.38 4.07 22.32
CA ILE A 248 -20.93 2.70 22.03
C ILE A 248 -19.42 2.59 22.24
N LYS A 249 -18.65 3.53 21.69
CA LYS A 249 -17.18 3.55 21.81
C LYS A 249 -16.72 3.58 23.27
N SER A 250 -17.47 4.24 24.15
CA SER A 250 -17.18 4.32 25.57
C SER A 250 -17.82 3.20 26.41
N PHE A 251 -18.67 2.34 25.82
CA PHE A 251 -19.34 1.27 26.55
C PHE A 251 -18.34 0.28 27.16
N ASN A 252 -18.43 0.09 28.47
CA ASN A 252 -17.55 -0.79 29.23
C ASN A 252 -18.21 -1.27 30.53
N GLU A 253 -19.54 -1.46 30.53
CA GLU A 253 -20.27 -1.93 31.71
C GLU A 253 -20.32 -3.46 31.77
N ALA A 254 -20.25 -4.01 32.98
CA ALA A 254 -20.18 -5.47 33.17
C ALA A 254 -21.51 -6.15 32.81
N LEU A 255 -21.46 -7.33 32.17
CA LEU A 255 -22.63 -8.12 31.70
C LEU A 255 -22.77 -9.47 32.43
N ARG A 256 -22.55 -9.44 33.75
CA ARG A 256 -22.26 -10.65 34.56
C ARG A 256 -23.38 -11.67 34.68
N CYS A 257 -24.64 -11.27 34.62
CA CYS A 257 -25.77 -12.20 34.79
C CYS A 257 -26.43 -12.60 33.47
N TRP A 258 -25.83 -12.28 32.33
CA TRP A 258 -26.39 -12.66 31.03
C TRP A 258 -26.28 -14.18 30.85
N ASP A 259 -27.40 -14.82 30.53
CA ASP A 259 -27.46 -16.23 30.12
C ASP A 259 -27.48 -16.29 28.60
N THR A 260 -26.34 -16.65 28.01
CA THR A 260 -26.15 -16.69 26.55
C THR A 260 -26.37 -18.09 25.96
N SER A 261 -26.81 -19.08 26.75
CA SER A 261 -26.87 -20.49 26.34
C SER A 261 -27.77 -20.77 25.12
N ASN A 262 -28.76 -19.90 24.85
CA ASN A 262 -29.65 -19.99 23.69
C ASN A 262 -29.20 -19.11 22.50
N VAL A 263 -28.12 -18.35 22.62
CA VAL A 263 -27.63 -17.47 21.56
C VAL A 263 -26.96 -18.29 20.47
N THR A 264 -27.34 -18.02 19.22
CA THR A 264 -26.83 -18.70 18.02
C THR A 264 -26.06 -17.79 17.07
N ASP A 265 -26.25 -16.46 17.20
CA ASP A 265 -25.64 -15.41 16.38
C ASP A 265 -25.11 -14.29 17.29
N MET A 266 -23.80 -14.06 17.29
CA MET A 266 -23.11 -12.97 18.01
C MET A 266 -22.38 -12.01 17.06
N ARG A 267 -22.73 -12.03 15.76
CA ARG A 267 -22.05 -11.25 14.72
C ARG A 267 -22.03 -9.76 15.06
N GLY A 268 -20.84 -9.16 15.11
CA GLY A 268 -20.68 -7.73 15.38
C GLY A 268 -21.16 -7.26 16.76
N MET A 269 -21.38 -8.16 17.73
CA MET A 269 -22.01 -7.81 19.01
C MET A 269 -21.35 -6.63 19.73
N PHE A 270 -20.01 -6.53 19.72
CA PHE A 270 -19.23 -5.44 20.32
C PHE A 270 -18.44 -4.64 19.28
N GLN A 271 -18.88 -4.66 18.03
CA GLN A 271 -18.19 -3.93 16.98
C GLN A 271 -18.16 -2.42 17.29
N ASN A 272 -16.98 -1.80 17.18
CA ASN A 272 -16.71 -0.40 17.54
C ASN A 272 -16.90 -0.04 19.03
N ALA A 273 -17.15 -1.02 19.91
CA ALA A 273 -17.15 -0.78 21.35
C ALA A 273 -15.71 -0.63 21.87
N SER A 274 -15.02 0.43 21.44
CA SER A 274 -13.56 0.60 21.56
C SER A 274 -13.03 0.47 22.98
N SER A 275 -13.81 0.85 23.99
CA SER A 275 -13.45 0.80 25.41
C SER A 275 -13.85 -0.51 26.09
N PHE A 276 -14.59 -1.39 25.43
CA PHE A 276 -15.14 -2.60 26.02
C PHE A 276 -14.03 -3.57 26.40
N ASN A 277 -13.95 -3.90 27.70
CA ASN A 277 -12.95 -4.81 28.24
C ASN A 277 -13.47 -5.47 29.54
N GLN A 278 -14.73 -5.91 29.52
CA GLN A 278 -15.37 -6.58 30.65
C GLN A 278 -15.28 -8.10 30.55
N ASP A 279 -15.30 -8.74 31.71
CA ASP A 279 -15.22 -10.20 31.84
C ASP A 279 -16.52 -10.86 31.31
N ILE A 280 -16.35 -11.70 30.29
CA ILE A 280 -17.38 -12.49 29.61
C ILE A 280 -16.96 -13.96 29.47
N GLY A 281 -15.88 -14.38 30.15
CA GLY A 281 -15.33 -15.74 30.02
C GLY A 281 -16.30 -16.83 30.52
N SER A 282 -17.28 -16.45 31.37
CA SER A 282 -18.30 -17.36 31.89
C SER A 282 -19.53 -17.54 31.00
N TRP A 283 -19.58 -16.88 29.84
CA TRP A 283 -20.69 -17.04 28.90
C TRP A 283 -20.70 -18.45 28.29
N ASP A 284 -21.90 -19.00 28.13
CA ASP A 284 -22.10 -20.23 27.35
C ASP A 284 -22.32 -19.84 25.90
N VAL A 285 -21.32 -20.13 25.05
CA VAL A 285 -21.35 -19.86 23.61
C VAL A 285 -21.46 -21.14 22.78
N SER A 286 -21.74 -22.28 23.42
CA SER A 286 -21.73 -23.61 22.77
C SER A 286 -22.77 -23.76 21.65
N SER A 287 -23.81 -22.92 21.65
CA SER A 287 -24.86 -22.86 20.62
C SER A 287 -24.56 -21.87 19.48
N VAL A 288 -23.50 -21.07 19.59
CA VAL A 288 -23.18 -19.99 18.63
C VAL A 288 -22.58 -20.59 17.36
N THR A 289 -23.08 -20.11 16.22
CA THR A 289 -22.63 -20.53 14.87
C THR A 289 -21.91 -19.42 14.11
N ASP A 290 -22.16 -18.15 14.46
CA ASP A 290 -21.58 -16.97 13.82
C ASP A 290 -21.04 -16.00 14.89
N MET A 291 -19.73 -15.78 14.87
CA MET A 291 -19.01 -14.82 15.73
C MET A 291 -18.31 -13.74 14.92
N SER A 292 -18.64 -13.61 13.64
CA SER A 292 -17.94 -12.70 12.76
C SER A 292 -18.03 -11.26 13.25
N SER A 293 -16.92 -10.52 13.15
CA SER A 293 -16.78 -9.14 13.60
C SER A 293 -17.14 -8.89 15.08
N MET A 294 -17.30 -9.91 15.94
CA MET A 294 -17.83 -9.75 17.30
C MET A 294 -17.07 -8.69 18.11
N PHE A 295 -15.74 -8.62 18.00
CA PHE A 295 -14.86 -7.65 18.66
C PHE A 295 -14.15 -6.71 17.69
N ALA A 296 -14.65 -6.57 16.46
CA ALA A 296 -14.03 -5.68 15.48
C ALA A 296 -13.99 -4.23 16.02
N CYS A 297 -12.82 -3.59 15.99
CA CYS A 297 -12.56 -2.26 16.55
C CYS A 297 -12.81 -2.12 18.07
N ALA A 298 -12.92 -3.22 18.82
CA ALA A 298 -12.93 -3.22 20.28
C ALA A 298 -11.49 -3.08 20.81
N HIS A 299 -10.86 -1.93 20.53
CA HIS A 299 -9.42 -1.68 20.73
C HIS A 299 -8.87 -2.09 22.10
N ALA A 300 -9.65 -1.90 23.17
CA ALA A 300 -9.25 -2.20 24.55
C ALA A 300 -9.50 -3.66 24.98
N PHE A 301 -10.21 -4.47 24.19
CA PHE A 301 -10.62 -5.81 24.59
C PHE A 301 -9.41 -6.74 24.75
N ASN A 302 -9.23 -7.29 25.96
CA ASN A 302 -8.14 -8.20 26.27
C ASN A 302 -8.51 -9.10 27.47
N ARG A 303 -9.72 -9.69 27.43
CA ARG A 303 -10.23 -10.60 28.47
C ARG A 303 -10.12 -12.05 28.06
N ASP A 304 -9.99 -12.89 29.08
CA ASP A 304 -9.87 -14.33 28.93
C ASP A 304 -11.20 -14.91 28.45
N ILE A 305 -11.13 -15.58 27.30
CA ILE A 305 -12.22 -16.27 26.61
C ILE A 305 -11.76 -17.67 26.17
N GLY A 306 -10.62 -18.15 26.66
CA GLY A 306 -10.04 -19.44 26.25
C GLY A 306 -10.92 -20.64 26.63
N SER A 307 -11.81 -20.49 27.61
CA SER A 307 -12.76 -21.52 28.06
C SER A 307 -14.03 -21.64 27.22
N TRP A 308 -14.22 -20.79 26.21
CA TRP A 308 -15.39 -20.85 25.34
C TRP A 308 -15.41 -22.13 24.48
N ASP A 309 -16.59 -22.74 24.37
CA ASP A 309 -16.84 -23.82 23.42
C ASP A 309 -17.27 -23.24 22.07
N VAL A 310 -16.31 -23.09 21.16
CA VAL A 310 -16.54 -22.55 19.81
C VAL A 310 -16.74 -23.65 18.75
N SER A 311 -16.97 -24.91 19.16
CA SER A 311 -16.98 -26.06 18.25
C SER A 311 -18.10 -26.06 17.18
N HIS A 312 -19.15 -25.25 17.38
CA HIS A 312 -20.24 -25.06 16.41
C HIS A 312 -20.09 -23.80 15.56
N VAL A 313 -19.08 -22.97 15.80
CA VAL A 313 -18.85 -21.74 15.05
C VAL A 313 -18.33 -22.11 13.66
N THR A 314 -18.98 -21.57 12.62
CA THR A 314 -18.60 -21.79 11.22
C THR A 314 -17.99 -20.54 10.59
N ASP A 315 -18.27 -19.36 11.15
CA ASP A 315 -17.79 -18.07 10.65
C ASP A 315 -17.13 -17.24 11.77
N MET A 316 -15.84 -16.93 11.60
CA MET A 316 -15.04 -16.08 12.48
C MET A 316 -14.44 -14.88 11.75
N HIS A 317 -14.96 -14.52 10.57
CA HIS A 317 -14.36 -13.42 9.82
C HIS A 317 -14.32 -12.13 10.63
N SER A 318 -13.21 -11.39 10.55
CA SER A 318 -13.00 -10.13 11.25
C SER A 318 -13.22 -10.15 12.78
N MET A 319 -13.31 -11.32 13.43
CA MET A 319 -13.74 -11.41 14.85
C MET A 319 -12.95 -10.49 15.78
N PHE A 320 -11.62 -10.38 15.60
CA PHE A 320 -10.71 -9.51 16.35
C PHE A 320 -10.05 -8.43 15.49
N SER A 321 -10.63 -8.10 14.33
CA SER A 321 -10.11 -7.04 13.46
C SER A 321 -9.99 -5.71 14.22
N SER A 322 -8.82 -5.09 14.23
CA SER A 322 -8.46 -3.88 14.98
C SER A 322 -8.71 -3.97 16.50
N ALA A 323 -8.82 -5.17 17.08
CA ALA A 323 -8.82 -5.37 18.53
C ALA A 323 -7.39 -5.26 19.09
N ASN A 324 -6.82 -4.05 19.01
CA ASN A 324 -5.37 -3.82 19.10
C ASN A 324 -4.70 -4.38 20.36
N SER A 325 -5.43 -4.46 21.48
CA SER A 325 -4.90 -4.95 22.76
C SER A 325 -5.04 -6.46 22.96
N PHE A 326 -5.78 -7.16 22.11
CA PHE A 326 -6.15 -8.56 22.33
C PHE A 326 -4.92 -9.47 22.21
N ASN A 327 -4.59 -10.16 23.32
CA ASN A 327 -3.49 -11.13 23.36
C ASN A 327 -3.75 -12.17 24.46
N LYS A 328 -4.96 -12.76 24.44
CA LYS A 328 -5.35 -13.83 25.39
C LYS A 328 -5.35 -15.18 24.71
N ASP A 329 -4.94 -16.18 25.50
CA ASP A 329 -4.83 -17.56 25.08
C ASP A 329 -6.19 -18.09 24.60
N ILE A 330 -6.18 -18.55 23.35
CA ILE A 330 -7.30 -19.18 22.64
C ILE A 330 -6.82 -20.47 21.94
N GLY A 331 -5.63 -20.97 22.29
CA GLY A 331 -5.02 -22.15 21.66
C GLY A 331 -5.84 -23.44 21.87
N SER A 332 -6.67 -23.47 22.92
CA SER A 332 -7.55 -24.61 23.23
C SER A 332 -8.87 -24.63 22.47
N TRP A 333 -9.17 -23.61 21.66
CA TRP A 333 -10.41 -23.57 20.89
C TRP A 333 -10.48 -24.68 19.84
N ASN A 334 -11.65 -25.29 19.71
CA ASN A 334 -11.93 -26.21 18.62
C ASN A 334 -12.52 -25.45 17.43
N VAL A 335 -11.66 -25.08 16.47
CA VAL A 335 -12.04 -24.34 15.25
C VAL A 335 -12.32 -25.24 14.04
N SER A 336 -12.43 -26.56 14.22
CA SER A 336 -12.56 -27.53 13.12
C SER A 336 -13.79 -27.31 12.22
N SER A 337 -14.80 -26.58 12.69
CA SER A 337 -16.03 -26.28 11.94
C SER A 337 -15.96 -24.97 11.15
N VAL A 338 -14.92 -24.16 11.36
CA VAL A 338 -14.78 -22.83 10.75
C VAL A 338 -14.37 -22.96 9.29
N THR A 339 -15.06 -22.21 8.42
CA THR A 339 -14.77 -22.20 6.98
C THR A 339 -14.20 -20.87 6.48
N ASP A 340 -14.43 -19.78 7.21
CA ASP A 340 -13.92 -18.43 6.88
C ASP A 340 -13.22 -17.80 8.09
N MET A 341 -11.96 -17.41 7.90
CA MET A 341 -11.12 -16.71 8.88
C MET A 341 -10.55 -15.41 8.30
N ASN A 342 -11.11 -14.88 7.21
CA ASN A 342 -10.57 -13.66 6.65
C ASN A 342 -10.65 -12.51 7.65
N PHE A 343 -9.60 -11.68 7.68
CA PHE A 343 -9.44 -10.55 8.59
C PHE A 343 -9.50 -10.88 10.10
N MET A 344 -9.48 -12.15 10.52
CA MET A 344 -9.77 -12.55 11.91
C MET A 344 -8.94 -11.76 12.93
N PHE A 345 -7.65 -11.53 12.67
CA PHE A 345 -6.73 -10.75 13.49
C PHE A 345 -6.15 -9.52 12.76
N LEU A 346 -6.77 -9.03 11.68
CA LEU A 346 -6.28 -7.82 10.98
C LEU A 346 -6.05 -6.69 12.02
N GLN A 347 -4.86 -6.07 12.07
CA GLN A 347 -4.51 -4.99 13.02
C GLN A 347 -4.66 -5.34 14.51
N ALA A 348 -4.70 -6.61 14.90
CA ALA A 348 -4.59 -7.04 16.29
C ALA A 348 -3.12 -6.94 16.75
N TYR A 349 -2.62 -5.71 16.91
CA TYR A 349 -1.19 -5.39 17.01
C TYR A 349 -0.39 -6.21 18.04
N THR A 350 -1.01 -6.59 19.16
CA THR A 350 -0.34 -7.32 20.24
C THR A 350 -0.56 -8.83 20.20
N PHE A 351 -1.39 -9.35 19.28
CA PHE A 351 -1.75 -10.76 19.24
C PHE A 351 -0.54 -11.62 18.86
N ASN A 352 -0.16 -12.52 19.76
CA ASN A 352 0.95 -13.46 19.57
C ASN A 352 0.75 -14.65 20.53
N GLN A 353 -0.34 -15.39 20.37
CA GLN A 353 -0.67 -16.57 21.19
C GLN A 353 -0.52 -17.85 20.36
N ASP A 354 -0.13 -18.94 21.03
CA ASP A 354 0.03 -20.25 20.40
C ASP A 354 -1.33 -20.78 19.92
N ILE A 355 -1.45 -20.88 18.59
CA ILE A 355 -2.61 -21.41 17.87
C ILE A 355 -2.19 -22.53 16.92
N GLY A 356 -0.98 -23.10 17.09
CA GLY A 356 -0.44 -24.14 16.21
C GLY A 356 -1.24 -25.45 16.25
N LEU A 357 -2.02 -25.67 17.32
CA LEU A 357 -2.88 -26.84 17.52
C LEU A 357 -4.29 -26.71 16.90
N TRP A 358 -4.61 -25.58 16.30
CA TRP A 358 -5.90 -25.40 15.63
C TRP A 358 -6.05 -26.31 14.40
N ASP A 359 -7.21 -26.94 14.29
CA ASP A 359 -7.60 -27.68 13.09
C ASP A 359 -8.25 -26.73 12.08
N VAL A 360 -7.45 -26.24 11.14
CA VAL A 360 -7.88 -25.30 10.07
C VAL A 360 -8.21 -26.00 8.75
N SER A 361 -8.33 -27.34 8.72
CA SER A 361 -8.45 -28.11 7.47
C SER A 361 -9.71 -27.79 6.64
N ASN A 362 -10.72 -27.18 7.25
CA ASN A 362 -11.97 -26.77 6.60
C ASN A 362 -12.00 -25.29 6.19
N VAL A 363 -10.97 -24.51 6.52
CA VAL A 363 -10.90 -23.09 6.17
C VAL A 363 -10.58 -22.94 4.69
N VAL A 364 -11.38 -22.12 4.00
CA VAL A 364 -11.25 -21.88 2.55
C VAL A 364 -10.68 -20.50 2.25
N ASN A 365 -10.83 -19.54 3.17
CA ASN A 365 -10.42 -18.15 3.04
C ASN A 365 -9.64 -17.70 4.28
N MET A 366 -8.38 -17.31 4.08
CA MET A 366 -7.48 -16.76 5.10
C MET A 366 -6.97 -15.36 4.72
N SER A 367 -7.63 -14.69 3.76
CA SER A 367 -7.21 -13.37 3.32
C SER A 367 -7.15 -12.39 4.49
N HIS A 368 -6.06 -11.63 4.59
CA HIS A 368 -5.80 -10.66 5.67
C HIS A 368 -5.84 -11.22 7.10
N MET A 369 -5.83 -12.53 7.33
CA MET A 369 -6.04 -13.11 8.67
C MET A 369 -5.14 -12.50 9.74
N PHE A 370 -3.85 -12.28 9.43
CA PHE A 370 -2.87 -11.64 10.31
C PHE A 370 -2.37 -10.29 9.78
N GLY A 371 -3.01 -9.70 8.77
CA GLY A 371 -2.57 -8.42 8.21
C GLY A 371 -2.37 -7.37 9.31
N ALA A 372 -1.26 -6.64 9.31
CA ALA A 372 -0.87 -5.68 10.34
C ALA A 372 -0.91 -6.21 11.79
N SER A 373 -0.82 -7.53 12.02
CA SER A 373 -0.57 -8.12 13.34
C SER A 373 0.92 -8.03 13.67
N ILE A 374 1.38 -6.83 14.03
CA ILE A 374 2.80 -6.48 14.14
C ILE A 374 3.60 -7.47 15.01
N ALA A 375 3.03 -7.96 16.11
CA ALA A 375 3.70 -8.85 17.05
C ALA A 375 3.62 -10.35 16.70
N PHE A 376 2.79 -10.75 15.74
CA PHE A 376 2.50 -12.16 15.49
C PHE A 376 3.69 -12.89 14.87
N ASN A 377 4.16 -13.94 15.54
CA ASN A 377 5.26 -14.80 15.12
C ASN A 377 5.19 -16.17 15.80
N GLU A 378 3.99 -16.71 16.05
CA GLU A 378 3.82 -18.05 16.66
C GLU A 378 3.80 -19.15 15.60
N ASP A 379 4.26 -20.35 15.99
CA ASP A 379 4.41 -21.49 15.09
C ASP A 379 3.04 -21.98 14.59
N ILE A 380 2.89 -21.95 13.26
CA ILE A 380 1.71 -22.41 12.51
C ILE A 380 2.12 -23.36 11.38
N GLY A 381 3.36 -23.87 11.40
CA GLY A 381 3.90 -24.73 10.35
C GLY A 381 3.16 -26.07 10.21
N SER A 382 2.45 -26.50 11.27
CA SER A 382 1.67 -27.75 11.28
C SER A 382 0.24 -27.63 10.77
N TRP A 383 -0.22 -26.44 10.38
CA TRP A 383 -1.58 -26.24 9.88
C TRP A 383 -1.83 -26.97 8.55
N ASP A 384 -2.99 -27.63 8.45
CA ASP A 384 -3.49 -28.16 7.17
C ASP A 384 -4.21 -27.06 6.39
N VAL A 385 -3.48 -26.36 5.52
CA VAL A 385 -4.03 -25.30 4.65
C VAL A 385 -4.51 -25.81 3.29
N SER A 386 -4.63 -27.14 3.12
CA SER A 386 -4.90 -27.74 1.80
C SER A 386 -6.25 -27.35 1.18
N SER A 387 -7.21 -26.88 1.99
CA SER A 387 -8.51 -26.37 1.52
C SER A 387 -8.51 -24.88 1.15
N VAL A 388 -7.46 -24.13 1.49
CA VAL A 388 -7.42 -22.68 1.33
C VAL A 388 -7.26 -22.31 -0.14
N THR A 389 -8.07 -21.33 -0.58
CA THR A 389 -8.06 -20.82 -1.95
C THR A 389 -7.63 -19.36 -2.05
N ASP A 390 -7.73 -18.59 -0.96
CA ASP A 390 -7.29 -17.19 -0.89
C ASP A 390 -6.44 -16.95 0.37
N MET A 391 -5.19 -16.54 0.16
CA MET A 391 -4.22 -16.14 1.19
C MET A 391 -3.75 -14.69 0.99
N SER A 392 -4.49 -13.90 0.22
CA SER A 392 -4.09 -12.53 -0.09
C SER A 392 -3.94 -11.70 1.18
N TRP A 393 -2.83 -10.97 1.28
CA TRP A 393 -2.49 -10.09 2.40
C TRP A 393 -2.46 -10.77 3.78
N MET A 394 -2.37 -12.10 3.85
CA MET A 394 -2.48 -12.85 5.10
C MET A 394 -1.50 -12.37 6.18
N PHE A 395 -0.24 -12.08 5.80
CA PHE A 395 0.82 -11.56 6.68
C PHE A 395 1.31 -10.17 6.28
N ALA A 396 0.54 -9.43 5.48
CA ALA A 396 0.93 -8.08 5.11
C ALA A 396 1.16 -7.23 6.37
N ASP A 397 2.19 -6.38 6.42
CA ASP A 397 2.56 -5.53 7.57
C ASP A 397 2.80 -6.30 8.90
N SER A 398 2.95 -7.63 8.86
CA SER A 398 3.26 -8.45 10.04
C SER A 398 4.76 -8.45 10.29
N HIS A 399 5.29 -7.34 10.81
CA HIS A 399 6.74 -7.08 10.88
C HIS A 399 7.56 -8.10 11.67
N ALA A 400 6.96 -8.87 12.59
CA ALA A 400 7.66 -9.90 13.35
C ALA A 400 7.63 -11.29 12.71
N PHE A 401 6.75 -11.52 11.72
CA PHE A 401 6.45 -12.87 11.22
C PHE A 401 7.62 -13.46 10.42
N ASN A 402 8.11 -14.62 10.86
CA ASN A 402 9.21 -15.36 10.21
C ASN A 402 9.18 -16.86 10.57
N GLN A 403 8.00 -17.46 10.68
CA GLN A 403 7.85 -18.87 11.06
C GLN A 403 7.93 -19.82 9.86
N ASP A 404 8.48 -21.01 10.08
CA ASP A 404 8.63 -22.04 9.05
C ASP A 404 7.25 -22.56 8.60
N ILE A 405 6.90 -22.22 7.36
CA ILE A 405 5.68 -22.61 6.67
C ILE A 405 5.99 -23.37 5.37
N GLY A 406 7.21 -23.87 5.22
CA GLY A 406 7.65 -24.56 3.99
C GLY A 406 6.90 -25.87 3.72
N LEU A 407 6.29 -26.45 4.76
CA LEU A 407 5.49 -27.69 4.69
C LEU A 407 4.01 -27.49 4.34
N TRP A 408 3.56 -26.25 4.15
CA TRP A 408 2.17 -25.97 3.79
C TRP A 408 1.80 -26.49 2.38
N GLU A 409 0.67 -27.19 2.29
CA GLU A 409 0.12 -27.68 1.02
C GLU A 409 -0.73 -26.61 0.31
N VAL A 410 -0.08 -25.67 -0.37
CA VAL A 410 -0.73 -24.50 -0.99
C VAL A 410 -1.33 -24.76 -2.39
N SER A 411 -1.45 -26.02 -2.82
CA SER A 411 -1.81 -26.36 -4.21
C SER A 411 -3.18 -25.88 -4.66
N ASN A 412 -4.11 -25.55 -3.75
CA ASN A 412 -5.44 -25.05 -4.07
C ASN A 412 -5.54 -23.52 -4.03
N VAL A 413 -4.48 -22.82 -3.63
CA VAL A 413 -4.46 -21.36 -3.54
C VAL A 413 -4.48 -20.75 -4.94
N VAL A 414 -5.38 -19.80 -5.13
CA VAL A 414 -5.58 -19.07 -6.39
C VAL A 414 -5.06 -17.63 -6.29
N ASN A 415 -5.08 -17.04 -5.09
CA ASN A 415 -4.69 -15.65 -4.82
C ASN A 415 -3.68 -15.58 -3.68
N MET A 416 -2.47 -15.10 -3.98
CA MET A 416 -1.38 -14.84 -3.01
C MET A 416 -0.95 -13.37 -3.01
N SER A 417 -1.77 -12.48 -3.59
CA SER A 417 -1.42 -11.06 -3.68
C SER A 417 -1.15 -10.47 -2.29
N GLY A 418 -0.04 -9.75 -2.13
CA GLY A 418 0.34 -9.10 -0.88
C GLY A 418 0.62 -10.02 0.30
N MET A 419 0.69 -11.36 0.14
CA MET A 419 0.74 -12.30 1.26
C MET A 419 1.81 -11.95 2.32
N PHE A 420 2.99 -11.50 1.89
CA PHE A 420 4.10 -11.07 2.75
C PHE A 420 4.49 -9.59 2.53
N GLY A 421 3.60 -8.77 1.99
CA GLY A 421 3.87 -7.35 1.74
C GLY A 421 4.24 -6.63 3.05
N ASN A 422 5.41 -6.00 3.14
CA ASN A 422 5.93 -5.30 4.31
C ASN A 422 6.14 -6.21 5.55
N ALA A 423 6.27 -7.52 5.33
CA ALA A 423 6.75 -8.47 6.33
C ALA A 423 8.29 -8.47 6.38
N ASN A 424 8.86 -7.38 6.90
CA ASN A 424 10.28 -7.00 6.74
C ASN A 424 11.32 -8.10 7.04
N VAL A 425 11.04 -8.98 8.00
CA VAL A 425 11.96 -10.02 8.47
C VAL A 425 11.69 -11.41 7.90
N PHE A 426 10.64 -11.56 7.08
CA PHE A 426 10.24 -12.85 6.52
C PHE A 426 11.27 -13.34 5.51
N ASN A 427 11.86 -14.51 5.77
CA ASN A 427 12.88 -15.11 4.90
C ASN A 427 12.92 -16.64 5.03
N GLN A 428 11.76 -17.29 5.11
CA GLN A 428 11.64 -18.76 5.28
C GLN A 428 11.60 -19.50 3.94
N ASP A 429 12.15 -20.71 3.92
CA ASP A 429 12.20 -21.55 2.72
C ASP A 429 10.78 -22.00 2.32
N ILE A 430 10.33 -21.46 1.18
CA ILE A 430 9.05 -21.75 0.54
C ILE A 430 9.24 -22.28 -0.89
N GLY A 431 10.47 -22.69 -1.24
CA GLY A 431 10.80 -23.16 -2.59
C GLY A 431 10.04 -24.43 -3.00
N SER A 432 9.63 -25.24 -2.01
CA SER A 432 8.85 -26.47 -2.18
C SER A 432 7.36 -26.26 -2.48
N TRP A 433 6.84 -25.04 -2.35
CA TRP A 433 5.42 -24.77 -2.56
C TRP A 433 4.95 -25.07 -3.98
N ASN A 434 3.79 -25.74 -4.08
CA ASN A 434 3.12 -25.93 -5.36
C ASN A 434 2.20 -24.74 -5.67
N VAL A 435 2.74 -23.73 -6.34
CA VAL A 435 2.00 -22.51 -6.74
C VAL A 435 1.29 -22.62 -8.09
N SER A 436 1.15 -23.82 -8.67
CA SER A 436 0.68 -23.98 -10.05
C SER A 436 -0.75 -23.49 -10.31
N ASN A 437 -1.57 -23.29 -9.27
CA ASN A 437 -2.95 -22.80 -9.40
C ASN A 437 -3.09 -21.28 -9.13
N VAL A 438 -2.01 -20.63 -8.69
CA VAL A 438 -2.01 -19.20 -8.36
C VAL A 438 -2.13 -18.37 -9.64
N LYS A 439 -3.01 -17.37 -9.60
CA LYS A 439 -3.27 -16.42 -10.69
C LYS A 439 -2.76 -15.02 -10.40
N ASP A 440 -2.70 -14.64 -9.12
CA ASP A 440 -2.29 -13.31 -8.69
C ASP A 440 -1.21 -13.41 -7.61
N MET A 441 -0.03 -12.88 -7.91
CA MET A 441 1.13 -12.72 -7.02
C MET A 441 1.53 -11.25 -6.89
N SER A 442 0.65 -10.31 -7.27
CA SER A 442 0.94 -8.88 -7.13
C SER A 442 1.26 -8.53 -5.69
N PHE A 443 2.28 -7.70 -5.46
CA PHE A 443 2.73 -7.26 -4.14
C PHE A 443 3.18 -8.38 -3.16
N MET A 444 3.32 -9.64 -3.60
CA MET A 444 3.51 -10.78 -2.69
C MET A 444 4.66 -10.58 -1.68
N PHE A 445 5.78 -9.99 -2.11
CA PHE A 445 6.93 -9.67 -1.27
C PHE A 445 7.26 -8.17 -1.24
N TRP A 446 6.34 -7.30 -1.64
CA TRP A 446 6.58 -5.85 -1.66
C TRP A 446 7.08 -5.37 -0.29
N TYR A 447 8.19 -4.64 -0.17
CA TYR A 447 8.83 -4.23 1.10
C TYR A 447 9.30 -5.37 2.04
N ALA A 448 9.29 -6.64 1.62
CA ALA A 448 9.85 -7.73 2.44
C ALA A 448 11.39 -7.72 2.38
N HIS A 449 12.04 -6.69 2.93
CA HIS A 449 13.44 -6.33 2.70
C HIS A 449 14.46 -7.48 2.79
N THR A 450 14.24 -8.46 3.66
CA THR A 450 15.18 -9.57 3.89
C THR A 450 14.90 -10.82 3.04
N PHE A 451 13.82 -10.86 2.27
CA PHE A 451 13.43 -12.04 1.51
C PHE A 451 14.41 -12.31 0.37
N ASN A 452 15.04 -13.49 0.40
CA ASN A 452 16.01 -13.91 -0.63
C ASN A 452 16.09 -15.45 -0.76
N GLN A 453 14.96 -16.14 -0.67
CA GLN A 453 14.89 -17.61 -0.74
C GLN A 453 14.74 -18.13 -2.16
N ASP A 454 15.31 -19.31 -2.42
CA ASP A 454 15.23 -19.97 -3.73
C ASP A 454 13.79 -20.38 -4.05
N ILE A 455 13.22 -19.69 -5.04
CA ILE A 455 11.88 -19.93 -5.59
C ILE A 455 11.93 -20.26 -7.10
N GLY A 456 13.12 -20.59 -7.62
CA GLY A 456 13.32 -20.87 -9.04
C GLY A 456 12.52 -22.07 -9.54
N SER A 457 12.19 -23.02 -8.65
CA SER A 457 11.40 -24.22 -8.94
C SER A 457 9.89 -23.99 -9.05
N TRP A 458 9.39 -22.80 -8.74
CA TRP A 458 7.96 -22.51 -8.78
C TRP A 458 7.38 -22.61 -10.20
N ASN A 459 6.21 -23.24 -10.30
CA ASN A 459 5.44 -23.25 -11.55
C ASN A 459 4.48 -22.05 -11.60
N VAL A 460 4.93 -20.95 -12.20
CA VAL A 460 4.14 -19.71 -12.34
C VAL A 460 3.32 -19.63 -13.63
N SER A 461 3.12 -20.73 -14.36
CA SER A 461 2.52 -20.71 -15.71
C SER A 461 1.08 -20.19 -15.79
N ASN A 462 0.37 -20.17 -14.66
CA ASN A 462 -1.01 -19.68 -14.55
C ASN A 462 -1.12 -18.26 -13.95
N VAL A 463 0.01 -17.65 -13.57
CA VAL A 463 0.05 -16.29 -13.02
C VAL A 463 -0.27 -15.29 -14.13
N VAL A 464 -1.22 -14.42 -13.86
CA VAL A 464 -1.68 -13.35 -14.76
C VAL A 464 -1.12 -12.00 -14.34
N SER A 465 -0.97 -11.78 -13.03
CA SER A 465 -0.43 -10.54 -12.45
C SER A 465 0.68 -10.85 -11.45
N MET A 466 1.82 -10.17 -11.61
CA MET A 466 2.95 -10.16 -10.67
C MET A 466 3.43 -8.73 -10.40
N SER A 467 2.54 -7.73 -10.61
CA SER A 467 2.89 -6.32 -10.43
C SER A 467 3.46 -6.08 -9.02
N VAL A 468 4.62 -5.44 -8.94
CA VAL A 468 5.28 -5.08 -7.69
C VAL A 468 5.58 -6.28 -6.79
N MET A 469 5.74 -7.49 -7.36
CA MET A 469 5.98 -8.70 -6.57
C MET A 469 7.24 -8.61 -5.71
N PHE A 470 8.35 -8.05 -6.24
CA PHE A 470 9.62 -7.85 -5.53
C PHE A 470 9.97 -6.36 -5.36
N GLY A 471 8.95 -5.49 -5.37
CA GLY A 471 9.17 -4.06 -5.16
C GLY A 471 9.76 -3.78 -3.78
N GLU A 472 10.87 -3.05 -3.72
CA GLU A 472 11.63 -2.69 -2.51
C GLU A 472 12.21 -3.89 -1.74
N VAL A 473 12.41 -5.02 -2.42
CA VAL A 473 13.12 -6.18 -1.88
C VAL A 473 14.61 -6.07 -2.21
N TYR A 474 15.32 -5.22 -1.46
CA TYR A 474 16.68 -4.77 -1.79
C TYR A 474 17.70 -5.91 -2.00
N ASP A 475 17.57 -7.01 -1.25
CA ASP A 475 18.53 -8.12 -1.25
C ASP A 475 18.17 -9.26 -2.24
N PHE A 476 16.99 -9.23 -2.87
CA PHE A 476 16.52 -10.34 -3.71
C PHE A 476 17.34 -10.48 -4.99
N ASN A 477 17.93 -11.66 -5.18
CA ASN A 477 18.76 -11.96 -6.36
C ASN A 477 18.79 -13.46 -6.70
N GLN A 478 17.66 -14.15 -6.55
CA GLN A 478 17.55 -15.60 -6.79
C GLN A 478 17.22 -15.93 -8.26
N ASP A 479 17.75 -17.05 -8.75
CA ASP A 479 17.54 -17.48 -10.14
C ASP A 479 16.07 -17.85 -10.38
N ILE A 480 15.41 -17.03 -11.20
CA ILE A 480 14.02 -17.18 -11.65
C ILE A 480 13.93 -17.24 -13.19
N GLY A 481 15.06 -17.46 -13.87
CA GLY A 481 15.13 -17.46 -15.34
C GLY A 481 14.28 -18.57 -15.97
N SER A 482 14.08 -19.68 -15.25
CA SER A 482 13.28 -20.83 -15.71
C SER A 482 11.77 -20.66 -15.58
N TRP A 483 11.28 -19.55 -15.01
CA TRP A 483 9.86 -19.32 -14.86
C TRP A 483 9.13 -19.18 -16.20
N ASN A 484 7.98 -19.86 -16.32
CA ASN A 484 7.08 -19.68 -17.45
C ASN A 484 6.12 -18.51 -17.20
N VAL A 485 6.48 -17.33 -17.67
CA VAL A 485 5.67 -16.10 -17.50
C VAL A 485 4.73 -15.79 -18.67
N SER A 486 4.52 -16.74 -19.60
CA SER A 486 3.74 -16.53 -20.83
C SER A 486 2.28 -16.13 -20.62
N SER A 487 1.70 -16.34 -19.44
CA SER A 487 0.32 -15.93 -19.11
C SER A 487 0.22 -14.54 -18.47
N VAL A 488 1.34 -13.93 -18.13
CA VAL A 488 1.40 -12.64 -17.42
C VAL A 488 1.03 -11.50 -18.37
N THR A 489 0.17 -10.61 -17.91
CA THR A 489 -0.24 -9.41 -18.67
C THR A 489 0.21 -8.10 -18.02
N ASN A 490 0.53 -8.12 -16.73
CA ASN A 490 0.99 -6.97 -15.95
C ASN A 490 2.30 -7.30 -15.22
N MET A 491 3.39 -6.62 -15.61
CA MET A 491 4.71 -6.69 -15.00
C MET A 491 5.15 -5.33 -14.44
N SER A 492 4.20 -4.42 -14.15
CA SER A 492 4.56 -3.12 -13.63
C SER A 492 5.26 -3.24 -12.28
N GLY A 493 6.42 -2.59 -12.14
CA GLY A 493 7.18 -2.53 -10.90
C GLY A 493 7.69 -3.86 -10.33
N VAL A 494 7.75 -4.97 -11.10
CA VAL A 494 8.16 -6.29 -10.57
C VAL A 494 9.45 -6.22 -9.75
N PHE A 495 10.45 -5.45 -10.21
CA PHE A 495 11.75 -5.23 -9.57
C PHE A 495 11.97 -3.75 -9.18
N TYR A 496 10.91 -3.00 -8.92
CA TYR A 496 10.96 -1.61 -8.44
C TYR A 496 11.85 -1.52 -7.19
N PHE A 497 12.92 -0.73 -7.18
CA PHE A 497 13.93 -0.63 -6.11
C PHE A 497 14.57 -1.97 -5.70
N ALA A 498 14.57 -3.00 -6.54
CA ALA A 498 15.27 -4.26 -6.25
C ALA A 498 16.77 -4.11 -6.55
N HIS A 499 17.48 -3.33 -5.73
CA HIS A 499 18.84 -2.85 -6.01
C HIS A 499 19.85 -3.96 -6.37
N ALA A 500 19.76 -5.14 -5.73
CA ALA A 500 20.69 -6.26 -5.97
C ALA A 500 20.31 -7.17 -7.15
N PHE A 501 19.10 -7.05 -7.69
CA PHE A 501 18.58 -7.99 -8.68
C PHE A 501 19.33 -7.89 -10.01
N ASN A 502 19.93 -9.00 -10.45
CA ASN A 502 20.67 -9.07 -11.71
C ASN A 502 20.71 -10.51 -12.29
N GLN A 503 19.62 -11.26 -12.16
CA GLN A 503 19.52 -12.64 -12.68
C GLN A 503 19.02 -12.69 -14.12
N ASP A 504 19.50 -13.68 -14.88
CA ASP A 504 19.15 -13.87 -16.29
C ASP A 504 17.65 -14.21 -16.42
N ILE A 505 16.92 -13.32 -17.09
CA ILE A 505 15.50 -13.42 -17.41
C ILE A 505 15.26 -13.27 -18.92
N GLY A 506 16.30 -13.38 -19.75
CA GLY A 506 16.22 -13.20 -21.19
C GLY A 506 15.32 -14.24 -21.88
N SER A 507 15.15 -15.41 -21.25
CA SER A 507 14.28 -16.50 -21.74
C SER A 507 12.78 -16.33 -21.44
N TRP A 508 12.38 -15.28 -20.70
CA TRP A 508 10.98 -15.05 -20.39
C TRP A 508 10.14 -14.73 -21.63
N ASP A 509 9.01 -15.42 -21.77
CA ASP A 509 8.00 -15.09 -22.79
C ASP A 509 7.10 -13.95 -22.29
N VAL A 510 7.47 -12.72 -22.61
CA VAL A 510 6.72 -11.50 -22.25
C VAL A 510 5.69 -11.08 -23.31
N SER A 511 5.37 -11.96 -24.27
CA SER A 511 4.56 -11.58 -25.44
C SER A 511 3.11 -11.19 -25.12
N ASN A 512 2.58 -11.54 -23.95
CA ASN A 512 1.24 -11.14 -23.48
C ASN A 512 1.24 -9.92 -22.55
N VAL A 513 2.41 -9.38 -22.21
CA VAL A 513 2.53 -8.24 -21.30
C VAL A 513 2.09 -6.96 -21.98
N THR A 514 1.30 -6.16 -21.27
CA THR A 514 0.78 -4.86 -21.74
C THR A 514 1.31 -3.67 -20.95
N ASP A 515 1.79 -3.89 -19.73
CA ASP A 515 2.33 -2.86 -18.83
C ASP A 515 3.65 -3.33 -18.23
N MET A 516 4.72 -2.59 -18.52
CA MET A 516 6.08 -2.75 -17.97
C MET A 516 6.54 -1.48 -17.26
N SER A 517 5.62 -0.57 -16.92
CA SER A 517 5.99 0.66 -16.23
C SER A 517 6.69 0.35 -14.91
N TRP A 518 7.75 1.10 -14.60
CA TRP A 518 8.53 0.95 -13.36
C TRP A 518 9.23 -0.40 -13.16
N MET A 519 9.22 -1.31 -14.15
CA MET A 519 9.64 -2.72 -13.94
C MET A 519 11.04 -2.86 -13.31
N PHE A 520 11.99 -2.02 -13.70
CA PHE A 520 13.37 -1.95 -13.18
C PHE A 520 13.73 -0.56 -12.65
N TYR A 521 12.75 0.23 -12.22
CA TYR A 521 13.01 1.52 -11.60
C TYR A 521 13.94 1.34 -10.39
N ASP A 522 15.06 2.04 -10.34
CA ASP A 522 16.07 1.96 -9.27
C ASP A 522 16.57 0.51 -9.00
N ALA A 523 16.53 -0.35 -10.03
CA ALA A 523 17.18 -1.66 -10.02
C ALA A 523 18.66 -1.49 -10.40
N ASN A 524 19.43 -0.85 -9.52
CA ASN A 524 20.77 -0.34 -9.77
C ASN A 524 21.73 -1.32 -10.47
N ALA A 525 21.73 -2.59 -10.04
CA ALA A 525 22.64 -3.61 -10.57
C ALA A 525 22.14 -4.31 -11.84
N PHE A 526 20.91 -4.07 -12.28
CA PHE A 526 20.29 -4.84 -13.36
C PHE A 526 20.92 -4.52 -14.72
N ASN A 527 21.51 -5.53 -15.37
CA ASN A 527 22.15 -5.38 -16.68
C ASN A 527 22.15 -6.69 -17.49
N GLN A 528 21.06 -7.47 -17.43
CA GLN A 528 20.94 -8.74 -18.13
C GLN A 528 20.34 -8.59 -19.53
N ASP A 529 20.77 -9.45 -20.46
CA ASP A 529 20.29 -9.44 -21.85
C ASP A 529 18.79 -9.77 -21.93
N ILE A 530 18.03 -8.80 -22.39
CA ILE A 530 16.58 -8.87 -22.63
C ILE A 530 16.22 -8.51 -24.08
N GLY A 531 17.22 -8.48 -24.98
CA GLY A 531 17.02 -8.10 -26.38
C GLY A 531 16.09 -9.04 -27.15
N SER A 532 15.98 -10.30 -26.71
CA SER A 532 15.09 -11.31 -27.29
C SER A 532 13.62 -11.20 -26.90
N TRP A 533 13.26 -10.31 -25.97
CA TRP A 533 11.89 -10.15 -25.53
C TRP A 533 10.96 -9.66 -26.64
N ASN A 534 9.77 -10.27 -26.73
CA ASN A 534 8.72 -9.79 -27.60
C ASN A 534 7.83 -8.79 -26.86
N VAL A 535 8.12 -7.50 -27.01
CA VAL A 535 7.38 -6.40 -26.38
C VAL A 535 6.25 -5.82 -27.25
N SER A 536 5.87 -6.50 -28.34
CA SER A 536 4.93 -5.95 -29.32
C SER A 536 3.54 -5.61 -28.77
N ASN A 537 3.14 -6.16 -27.63
CA ASN A 537 1.85 -5.89 -26.98
C ASN A 537 1.93 -4.85 -25.85
N VAL A 538 3.13 -4.37 -25.50
CA VAL A 538 3.34 -3.40 -24.43
C VAL A 538 2.81 -2.04 -24.85
N VAL A 539 2.05 -1.40 -23.96
CA VAL A 539 1.46 -0.07 -24.16
C VAL A 539 2.13 0.98 -23.27
N ASN A 540 2.60 0.59 -22.09
CA ASN A 540 3.23 1.47 -21.12
C ASN A 540 4.63 0.96 -20.72
N MET A 541 5.65 1.79 -20.97
CA MET A 541 7.05 1.58 -20.57
C MET A 541 7.57 2.76 -19.73
N SER A 542 6.68 3.60 -19.18
CA SER A 542 7.09 4.76 -18.38
C SER A 542 7.99 4.29 -17.23
N GLN A 543 9.14 4.94 -17.07
CA GLN A 543 10.02 4.77 -15.91
C GLN A 543 10.59 3.35 -15.78
N MET A 544 10.59 2.57 -16.87
CA MET A 544 10.99 1.16 -16.83
C MET A 544 12.43 0.96 -16.34
N PHE A 545 13.37 1.82 -16.74
CA PHE A 545 14.79 1.75 -16.36
C PHE A 545 15.27 3.04 -15.66
N GLU A 546 14.35 3.87 -15.16
CA GLU A 546 14.76 5.09 -14.46
C GLU A 546 15.63 4.72 -13.25
N TYR A 547 16.79 5.37 -13.07
CA TYR A 547 17.81 5.03 -12.06
C TYR A 547 18.44 3.62 -12.19
N ALA A 548 18.20 2.86 -13.26
CA ALA A 548 18.95 1.62 -13.51
C ALA A 548 20.37 1.92 -14.01
N TYR A 549 21.26 2.32 -13.09
CA TYR A 549 22.57 2.90 -13.42
C TYR A 549 23.44 2.03 -14.33
N ASP A 550 23.46 0.71 -14.12
CA ASP A 550 24.30 -0.21 -14.88
C ASP A 550 23.69 -0.67 -16.21
N PHE A 551 22.40 -0.38 -16.48
CA PHE A 551 21.69 -0.94 -17.62
C PHE A 551 22.19 -0.38 -18.96
N ASN A 552 22.73 -1.26 -19.81
CA ASN A 552 23.19 -0.92 -21.16
C ASN A 552 23.17 -2.15 -22.09
N GLN A 553 21.99 -2.75 -22.28
CA GLN A 553 21.80 -3.94 -23.11
C GLN A 553 21.12 -3.62 -24.45
N ASP A 554 21.44 -4.40 -25.48
CA ASP A 554 20.88 -4.22 -26.83
C ASP A 554 19.38 -4.55 -26.84
N ILE A 555 18.58 -3.50 -26.98
CA ILE A 555 17.12 -3.52 -27.10
C ILE A 555 16.65 -2.96 -28.45
N GLY A 556 17.57 -2.77 -29.41
CA GLY A 556 17.27 -2.16 -30.70
C GLY A 556 16.27 -2.97 -31.54
N SER A 557 16.19 -4.28 -31.31
CA SER A 557 15.26 -5.20 -31.99
C SER A 557 13.83 -5.20 -31.46
N TRP A 558 13.54 -4.49 -30.37
CA TRP A 558 12.20 -4.44 -29.79
C TRP A 558 11.17 -3.79 -30.72
N ASP A 559 10.00 -4.43 -30.84
CA ASP A 559 8.84 -3.83 -31.51
C ASP A 559 8.05 -2.96 -30.52
N VAL A 560 8.40 -1.68 -30.44
CA VAL A 560 7.72 -0.69 -29.59
C VAL A 560 6.52 -0.02 -30.27
N SER A 561 6.04 -0.55 -31.40
CA SER A 561 5.02 0.13 -32.22
C SER A 561 3.66 0.32 -31.53
N ASN A 562 3.36 -0.41 -30.44
CA ASN A 562 2.13 -0.23 -29.66
C ASN A 562 2.31 0.63 -28.40
N VAL A 563 3.54 1.02 -28.07
CA VAL A 563 3.86 1.82 -26.89
C VAL A 563 3.32 3.24 -27.05
N LYS A 564 2.70 3.75 -25.98
CA LYS A 564 2.13 5.10 -25.92
C LYS A 564 2.86 6.03 -24.95
N ASP A 565 3.46 5.45 -23.92
CA ASP A 565 4.16 6.19 -22.87
C ASP A 565 5.55 5.60 -22.66
N THR A 566 6.57 6.42 -22.94
CA THR A 566 7.99 6.15 -22.67
C THR A 566 8.58 7.21 -21.74
N SER A 567 7.73 7.92 -21.00
CA SER A 567 8.19 8.98 -20.11
C SER A 567 9.17 8.46 -19.09
N TRP A 568 10.29 9.17 -18.94
CA TRP A 568 11.37 8.88 -17.99
C TRP A 568 11.98 7.48 -18.14
N MET A 569 11.75 6.77 -19.25
CA MET A 569 12.13 5.37 -19.41
C MET A 569 13.60 5.09 -19.12
N PHE A 570 14.51 5.98 -19.54
CA PHE A 570 15.96 5.89 -19.30
C PHE A 570 16.49 7.09 -18.50
N ALA A 571 15.62 7.77 -17.74
CA ALA A 571 16.08 8.87 -16.92
C ALA A 571 17.04 8.37 -15.85
N ASP A 572 18.15 9.07 -15.65
CA ASP A 572 19.20 8.69 -14.69
C ASP A 572 19.85 7.30 -14.96
N SER A 573 19.58 6.67 -16.11
CA SER A 573 20.31 5.47 -16.57
C SER A 573 21.68 5.87 -17.12
N GLU A 574 22.63 6.17 -16.23
CA GLU A 574 23.90 6.81 -16.59
C GLU A 574 24.78 6.03 -17.59
N ALA A 575 24.65 4.70 -17.65
CA ALA A 575 25.39 3.87 -18.59
C ALA A 575 24.73 3.73 -19.98
N PHE A 576 23.45 4.06 -20.11
CA PHE A 576 22.66 3.70 -21.29
C PHE A 576 23.07 4.49 -22.55
N ASN A 577 23.52 3.77 -23.59
CA ASN A 577 23.91 4.33 -24.88
C ASN A 577 23.76 3.31 -26.03
N GLU A 578 22.73 2.47 -26.00
CA GLU A 578 22.51 1.44 -27.03
C GLU A 578 21.70 1.93 -28.23
N ASP A 579 21.93 1.33 -29.40
CA ASP A 579 21.30 1.73 -30.67
C ASP A 579 19.81 1.34 -30.70
N ILE A 580 18.95 2.36 -30.65
CA ILE A 580 17.49 2.26 -30.70
C ILE A 580 16.90 2.95 -31.94
N ARG A 581 17.73 3.17 -32.97
CA ARG A 581 17.33 3.85 -34.21
C ARG A 581 16.14 3.18 -34.91
N SER A 582 16.07 1.84 -34.82
CA SER A 582 15.06 1.01 -35.49
C SER A 582 13.67 1.05 -34.83
N TRP A 583 13.54 1.65 -33.65
CA TRP A 583 12.28 1.72 -32.94
C TRP A 583 11.20 2.47 -33.74
N ASN A 584 10.02 1.87 -33.82
CA ASN A 584 8.85 2.54 -34.36
C ASN A 584 8.07 3.26 -33.25
N VAL A 585 8.39 4.53 -33.02
CA VAL A 585 7.77 5.36 -31.97
C VAL A 585 6.51 6.10 -32.44
N SER A 586 5.95 5.75 -33.61
CA SER A 586 4.85 6.52 -34.22
C SER A 586 3.57 6.60 -33.38
N ASN A 587 3.39 5.70 -32.41
CA ASN A 587 2.22 5.71 -31.52
C ASN A 587 2.50 6.32 -30.13
N VAL A 588 3.73 6.73 -29.86
CA VAL A 588 4.11 7.36 -28.58
C VAL A 588 3.50 8.75 -28.50
N VAL A 589 2.90 9.05 -27.34
CA VAL A 589 2.24 10.32 -27.03
C VAL A 589 3.03 11.10 -25.97
N ASN A 590 3.68 10.41 -25.05
CA ASN A 590 4.46 11.00 -23.95
C ASN A 590 5.90 10.47 -23.98
N MET A 591 6.86 11.39 -24.21
CA MET A 591 8.31 11.13 -24.15
C MET A 591 9.00 12.01 -23.10
N SER A 592 8.24 12.58 -22.17
CA SER A 592 8.79 13.50 -21.18
C SER A 592 9.90 12.81 -20.38
N GLY A 593 11.05 13.48 -20.24
CA GLY A 593 12.17 12.97 -19.47
C GLY A 593 12.83 11.68 -19.99
N MET A 594 12.48 11.17 -21.18
CA MET A 594 12.90 9.83 -21.62
C MET A 594 14.41 9.56 -21.47
N PHE A 595 15.27 10.56 -21.71
CA PHE A 595 16.72 10.52 -21.55
C PHE A 595 17.23 11.58 -20.55
N GLY A 596 16.39 12.00 -19.60
CA GLY A 596 16.75 12.95 -18.57
C GLY A 596 17.94 12.45 -17.75
N ASN A 597 19.03 13.19 -17.65
CA ASN A 597 20.27 12.80 -16.95
C ASN A 597 20.93 11.51 -17.48
N ALA A 598 20.56 11.03 -18.67
CA ALA A 598 21.27 9.97 -19.38
C ALA A 598 22.57 10.54 -19.99
N ASN A 599 23.58 10.74 -19.14
CA ASN A 599 24.75 11.60 -19.41
C ASN A 599 25.53 11.26 -20.67
N VAL A 600 25.61 9.98 -21.03
CA VAL A 600 26.42 9.44 -22.14
C VAL A 600 25.60 9.11 -23.39
N PHE A 601 24.27 9.24 -23.32
CA PHE A 601 23.40 8.88 -24.45
C PHE A 601 23.68 9.80 -25.65
N ASN A 602 23.99 9.20 -26.80
CA ASN A 602 24.29 9.93 -28.03
C ASN A 602 24.02 9.10 -29.30
N GLN A 603 22.96 8.28 -29.31
CA GLN A 603 22.62 7.41 -30.43
C GLN A 603 21.70 8.08 -31.45
N ASP A 604 21.84 7.69 -32.73
CA ASP A 604 21.09 8.24 -33.85
C ASP A 604 19.59 7.88 -33.76
N ILE A 605 18.76 8.90 -33.66
CA ILE A 605 17.29 8.80 -33.57
C ILE A 605 16.60 9.69 -34.62
N GLU A 606 17.33 10.08 -35.67
CA GLU A 606 16.80 10.95 -36.73
C GLU A 606 15.56 10.34 -37.40
N SER A 607 15.53 9.00 -37.54
CA SER A 607 14.48 8.27 -38.24
C SER A 607 13.17 8.10 -37.48
N TRP A 608 13.08 8.56 -36.24
CA TRP A 608 11.87 8.42 -35.42
C TRP A 608 10.71 9.27 -35.93
N ASP A 609 9.53 8.65 -36.06
CA ASP A 609 8.28 9.38 -36.31
C ASP A 609 7.68 9.87 -34.98
N VAL A 610 8.03 11.09 -34.59
CA VAL A 610 7.52 11.74 -33.38
C VAL A 610 6.21 12.52 -33.61
N SER A 611 5.53 12.33 -34.75
CA SER A 611 4.40 13.16 -35.14
C SER A 611 3.18 13.07 -34.22
N ASN A 612 3.07 12.05 -33.38
CA ASN A 612 1.99 11.90 -32.40
C ASN A 612 2.36 12.33 -30.97
N VAL A 613 3.63 12.69 -30.74
CA VAL A 613 4.12 13.08 -29.41
C VAL A 613 3.57 14.45 -29.03
N ARG A 614 3.03 14.54 -27.81
CA ARG A 614 2.46 15.76 -27.23
C ARG A 614 3.34 16.37 -26.13
N ASP A 615 4.03 15.53 -25.37
CA ASP A 615 4.90 15.95 -24.29
C ASP A 615 6.34 15.48 -24.55
N MET A 616 7.23 16.46 -24.73
CA MET A 616 8.68 16.31 -24.89
C MET A 616 9.44 17.03 -23.77
N SER A 617 8.74 17.43 -22.70
CA SER A 617 9.35 18.15 -21.59
C SER A 617 10.48 17.31 -20.98
N PHE A 618 11.61 17.93 -20.65
CA PHE A 618 12.80 17.27 -20.08
C PHE A 618 13.42 16.13 -20.90
N MET A 619 12.98 15.84 -22.13
CA MET A 619 13.38 14.63 -22.87
C MET A 619 14.89 14.38 -22.91
N PHE A 620 15.70 15.44 -23.05
CA PHE A 620 17.17 15.41 -23.03
C PHE A 620 17.76 16.35 -21.96
N ALA A 621 16.99 16.66 -20.90
CA ALA A 621 17.52 17.47 -19.80
C ALA A 621 18.73 16.75 -19.21
N HIS A 622 19.86 17.43 -19.00
CA HIS A 622 21.11 16.86 -18.51
C HIS A 622 21.74 15.76 -19.37
N ALA A 623 21.25 15.48 -20.59
CA ALA A 623 21.91 14.57 -21.52
C ALA A 623 23.17 15.25 -22.12
N HIS A 624 24.26 15.26 -21.35
CA HIS A 624 25.43 16.11 -21.60
C HIS A 624 26.10 15.88 -22.95
N THR A 625 26.14 14.63 -23.45
CA THR A 625 26.78 14.27 -24.71
C THR A 625 25.86 14.32 -25.93
N PHE A 626 24.55 14.40 -25.75
CA PHE A 626 23.60 14.24 -26.85
C PHE A 626 23.73 15.37 -27.88
N ASN A 627 24.01 14.99 -29.13
CA ASN A 627 24.15 15.92 -30.24
C ASN A 627 23.82 15.27 -31.60
N GLN A 628 22.83 14.38 -31.65
CA GLN A 628 22.42 13.71 -32.89
C GLN A 628 21.35 14.49 -33.65
N ASP A 629 21.34 14.35 -34.98
CA ASP A 629 20.42 15.10 -35.85
C ASP A 629 18.96 14.70 -35.59
N ILE A 630 18.14 15.72 -35.31
CA ILE A 630 16.70 15.63 -35.06
C ILE A 630 15.95 16.73 -35.83
N GLY A 631 16.61 17.42 -36.76
CA GLY A 631 16.04 18.54 -37.50
C GLY A 631 14.87 18.14 -38.41
N SER A 632 14.81 16.87 -38.80
CA SER A 632 13.79 16.28 -39.66
C SER A 632 12.50 15.86 -38.92
N TRP A 633 12.50 15.89 -37.58
CA TRP A 633 11.35 15.51 -36.77
C TRP A 633 10.12 16.38 -37.02
N ASN A 634 8.95 15.73 -37.13
CA ASN A 634 7.67 16.43 -37.19
C ASN A 634 7.12 16.65 -35.77
N VAL A 635 7.35 17.84 -35.22
CA VAL A 635 6.93 18.21 -33.85
C VAL A 635 5.60 19.00 -33.80
N SER A 636 4.84 19.03 -34.90
CA SER A 636 3.63 19.89 -35.03
C SER A 636 2.52 19.61 -34.03
N ASN A 637 2.50 18.43 -33.40
CA ASN A 637 1.55 18.05 -32.36
C ASN A 637 2.08 18.21 -30.92
N ALA A 638 3.36 18.56 -30.75
CA ALA A 638 3.95 18.78 -29.43
C ALA A 638 3.35 20.04 -28.78
N THR A 639 2.94 19.90 -27.52
CA THR A 639 2.32 20.97 -26.72
C THR A 639 3.20 21.43 -25.55
N ASP A 640 4.09 20.56 -25.06
CA ASP A 640 5.05 20.86 -23.99
C ASP A 640 6.48 20.46 -24.42
N MET A 641 7.39 21.43 -24.39
CA MET A 641 8.84 21.27 -24.63
C MET A 641 9.66 21.90 -23.49
N ARG A 642 9.04 22.09 -22.32
CA ARG A 642 9.69 22.66 -21.14
C ARG A 642 10.98 21.91 -20.84
N SER A 643 12.09 22.64 -20.73
CA SER A 643 13.39 22.08 -20.32
C SER A 643 13.92 20.93 -21.19
N MET A 644 13.43 20.76 -22.43
CA MET A 644 13.79 19.61 -23.30
C MET A 644 15.30 19.40 -23.42
N PHE A 645 16.11 20.46 -23.50
CA PHE A 645 17.57 20.44 -23.59
C PHE A 645 18.24 21.21 -22.44
N TRP A 646 17.57 21.31 -21.28
CA TRP A 646 18.13 21.99 -20.11
C TRP A 646 19.44 21.29 -19.69
N TYR A 647 20.56 22.00 -19.60
CA TYR A 647 21.90 21.42 -19.34
C TYR A 647 22.41 20.37 -20.37
N ALA A 648 21.85 20.29 -21.58
CA ALA A 648 22.40 19.47 -22.66
C ALA A 648 23.61 20.18 -23.30
N TYR A 649 24.79 20.06 -22.68
CA TYR A 649 25.97 20.88 -23.00
C TYR A 649 26.43 20.77 -24.46
N ALA A 650 26.39 19.57 -25.05
CA ALA A 650 26.87 19.32 -26.41
C ALA A 650 25.86 19.67 -27.51
N PHE A 651 24.57 19.80 -27.19
CA PHE A 651 23.52 19.89 -28.19
C PHE A 651 23.62 21.17 -29.03
N ASN A 652 23.70 21.02 -30.36
CA ASN A 652 23.78 22.14 -31.29
C ASN A 652 23.27 21.76 -32.71
N GLN A 653 22.23 20.94 -32.83
CA GLN A 653 21.69 20.53 -34.13
C GLN A 653 20.66 21.51 -34.68
N ASP A 654 20.60 21.65 -36.01
CA ASP A 654 19.69 22.58 -36.69
C ASP A 654 18.24 22.09 -36.62
N ILE A 655 17.44 22.75 -35.79
CA ILE A 655 16.01 22.50 -35.58
C ILE A 655 15.15 23.68 -36.07
N GLY A 656 15.73 24.60 -36.86
CA GLY A 656 15.04 25.80 -37.32
C GLY A 656 13.80 25.50 -38.18
N SER A 657 13.71 24.31 -38.77
CA SER A 657 12.57 23.85 -39.60
C SER A 657 11.37 23.31 -38.82
N TRP A 658 11.48 23.13 -37.50
CA TRP A 658 10.39 22.60 -36.70
C TRP A 658 9.14 23.48 -36.72
N ASP A 659 7.96 22.86 -36.87
CA ASP A 659 6.68 23.52 -36.67
C ASP A 659 6.30 23.48 -35.19
N VAL A 660 6.53 24.59 -34.49
CA VAL A 660 6.26 24.75 -33.05
C VAL A 660 4.93 25.45 -32.76
N SER A 661 4.01 25.54 -33.74
CA SER A 661 2.75 26.31 -33.60
C SER A 661 1.81 25.80 -32.50
N SER A 662 1.91 24.52 -32.13
CA SER A 662 1.08 23.89 -31.08
C SER A 662 1.68 23.99 -29.68
N VAL A 663 2.95 24.41 -29.55
CA VAL A 663 3.65 24.41 -28.27
C VAL A 663 3.12 25.53 -27.37
N THR A 664 2.88 25.21 -26.09
CA THR A 664 2.38 26.16 -25.08
C THR A 664 3.38 26.43 -23.96
N ASP A 665 4.40 25.57 -23.80
CA ASP A 665 5.46 25.73 -22.80
C ASP A 665 6.83 25.36 -23.38
N MET A 666 7.77 26.30 -23.34
CA MET A 666 9.19 26.17 -23.69
C MET A 666 10.08 26.76 -22.59
N MET A 667 9.59 26.87 -21.35
CA MET A 667 10.40 27.41 -20.26
C MET A 667 11.69 26.60 -20.12
N TRP A 668 12.81 27.30 -20.02
CA TRP A 668 14.15 26.71 -19.86
C TRP A 668 14.61 25.71 -20.95
N MET A 669 13.95 25.65 -22.11
CA MET A 669 14.19 24.62 -23.14
C MET A 669 15.67 24.42 -23.48
N PHE A 670 16.47 25.49 -23.62
CA PHE A 670 17.90 25.46 -23.93
C PHE A 670 18.75 26.08 -22.82
N LYS A 671 18.22 26.22 -21.61
CA LYS A 671 18.98 26.85 -20.52
C LYS A 671 20.23 26.02 -20.22
N ASN A 672 21.40 26.65 -20.15
CA ASN A 672 22.71 25.99 -20.02
C ASN A 672 23.09 25.02 -21.16
N ALA A 673 22.41 25.02 -22.31
CA ALA A 673 22.88 24.31 -23.51
C ALA A 673 24.05 25.11 -24.15
N GLN A 674 25.24 24.93 -23.59
CA GLN A 674 26.41 25.79 -23.86
C GLN A 674 26.86 25.80 -25.33
N SER A 675 26.66 24.70 -26.06
CA SER A 675 27.00 24.62 -27.49
C SER A 675 25.90 25.18 -28.41
N PHE A 676 24.68 25.36 -27.92
CA PHE A 676 23.51 25.65 -28.74
C PHE A 676 23.52 27.07 -29.29
N ASN A 677 23.71 27.23 -30.61
CA ASN A 677 23.73 28.53 -31.29
C ASN A 677 23.11 28.44 -32.71
N GLN A 678 21.85 28.01 -32.80
CA GLN A 678 21.16 27.79 -34.08
C GLN A 678 20.23 28.93 -34.49
N ASN A 679 19.93 29.02 -35.79
CA ASN A 679 19.02 30.03 -36.32
C ASN A 679 17.56 29.57 -36.22
N LEU A 680 16.83 30.08 -35.22
CA LEU A 680 15.43 29.72 -34.96
C LEU A 680 14.43 30.76 -35.50
N CYS A 681 14.84 31.66 -36.40
CA CYS A 681 14.01 32.77 -36.86
C CYS A 681 12.73 32.35 -37.60
N ALA A 682 12.70 31.14 -38.18
CA ALA A 682 11.50 30.62 -38.82
C ALA A 682 10.35 30.39 -37.82
N TRP A 683 10.66 30.12 -36.55
CA TRP A 683 9.66 29.91 -35.50
C TRP A 683 8.84 31.18 -35.25
N ASN A 684 9.40 32.37 -35.49
CA ASN A 684 8.67 33.63 -35.39
C ASN A 684 7.40 33.68 -36.28
N ASN A 685 7.36 32.92 -37.37
CA ASN A 685 6.20 32.89 -38.28
C ASN A 685 5.03 32.05 -37.75
N THR A 686 5.29 31.16 -36.81
CA THR A 686 4.30 30.25 -36.19
C THR A 686 4.00 30.62 -34.74
N PHE A 687 4.77 31.54 -34.14
CA PHE A 687 4.81 31.78 -32.71
C PHE A 687 4.09 33.06 -32.27
N ASN A 688 3.13 32.94 -31.36
CA ASN A 688 2.55 34.08 -30.64
C ASN A 688 3.02 34.05 -29.18
N THR A 689 4.02 34.88 -28.85
CA THR A 689 4.62 34.97 -27.50
C THR A 689 3.62 35.36 -26.39
N SER A 690 2.38 35.76 -26.70
CA SER A 690 1.36 36.06 -25.69
C SER A 690 0.71 34.83 -25.06
N HIS A 691 0.93 33.64 -25.63
CA HIS A 691 0.27 32.38 -25.21
C HIS A 691 1.23 31.22 -24.94
N VAL A 692 2.54 31.43 -25.13
CA VAL A 692 3.57 30.42 -24.92
C VAL A 692 4.51 30.90 -23.83
N LYS A 693 4.79 30.04 -22.84
CA LYS A 693 5.78 30.33 -21.80
C LYS A 693 7.19 30.10 -22.35
N VAL A 694 8.05 31.11 -22.25
CA VAL A 694 9.42 31.10 -22.83
C VAL A 694 10.46 31.64 -21.85
N GLU A 695 10.11 31.70 -20.56
CA GLU A 695 10.98 32.22 -19.53
C GLU A 695 12.31 31.44 -19.51
N ASN A 696 13.41 32.20 -19.54
CA ASN A 696 14.78 31.68 -19.49
C ASN A 696 15.13 30.63 -20.57
N MET A 697 14.38 30.57 -21.68
CA MET A 697 14.57 29.58 -22.74
C MET A 697 16.02 29.46 -23.23
N PHE A 698 16.73 30.58 -23.39
CA PHE A 698 18.13 30.64 -23.86
C PHE A 698 19.12 31.12 -22.78
N GLN A 699 18.71 31.12 -21.51
CA GLN A 699 19.59 31.58 -20.43
C GLN A 699 20.86 30.72 -20.38
N ASP A 700 22.04 31.34 -20.38
CA ASP A 700 23.35 30.67 -20.30
C ASP A 700 23.60 29.63 -21.42
N SER A 701 22.92 29.76 -22.57
CA SER A 701 23.19 28.94 -23.76
C SER A 701 24.28 29.55 -24.65
N GLY A 702 24.69 28.82 -25.70
CA GLY A 702 25.62 29.31 -26.73
C GLY A 702 25.04 30.38 -27.67
N CYS A 703 23.79 30.80 -27.48
CA CYS A 703 23.10 31.71 -28.38
C CYS A 703 23.80 33.06 -28.47
N SER A 704 23.91 33.57 -29.70
CA SER A 704 24.44 34.91 -29.95
C SER A 704 23.56 36.02 -29.34
N VAL A 705 22.26 35.74 -29.14
CA VAL A 705 21.28 36.58 -28.47
C VAL A 705 20.53 35.75 -27.42
N PRO A 706 21.08 35.57 -26.21
CA PRO A 706 20.49 34.74 -25.16
C PRO A 706 19.44 35.53 -24.35
N SER A 707 18.48 36.14 -25.04
CA SER A 707 17.38 36.89 -24.43
C SER A 707 16.06 36.14 -24.56
N ILE A 708 15.03 36.60 -23.86
CA ILE A 708 13.64 36.18 -24.14
C ILE A 708 13.37 36.36 -25.64
N PRO A 709 12.76 35.38 -26.34
CA PRO A 709 12.46 35.48 -27.77
C PRO A 709 11.70 36.75 -28.12
N THR A 710 12.06 37.39 -29.23
CA THR A 710 11.37 38.57 -29.77
C THR A 710 11.15 38.42 -31.27
N PRO A 711 10.28 39.22 -31.92
CA PRO A 711 10.11 39.17 -33.37
C PRO A 711 11.38 39.40 -34.20
N HIS A 712 12.45 39.93 -33.60
CA HIS A 712 13.71 40.23 -34.28
C HIS A 712 14.88 39.35 -33.79
N ALA A 713 14.65 38.46 -32.81
CA ALA A 713 15.71 37.63 -32.24
C ALA A 713 15.17 36.31 -31.68
N TRP A 714 15.73 35.21 -32.18
CA TRP A 714 15.42 33.82 -31.83
C TRP A 714 16.73 33.04 -31.81
N CYS A 715 17.43 33.03 -30.66
CA CYS A 715 18.83 32.60 -30.45
C CYS A 715 19.88 33.41 -31.25
N GLN A 716 19.58 33.76 -32.49
CA GLN A 716 20.31 34.66 -33.38
C GLN A 716 19.42 35.85 -33.80
N VAL A 717 20.00 36.85 -34.44
CA VAL A 717 19.27 38.00 -34.99
C VAL A 717 18.53 37.59 -36.27
N CYS A 718 17.24 37.91 -36.36
CA CYS A 718 16.42 37.56 -37.53
C CYS A 718 16.50 38.63 -38.63
N PRO A 719 16.64 38.20 -39.91
CA PRO A 719 16.61 39.13 -41.03
C PRO A 719 15.23 39.79 -41.15
N ILE A 720 15.25 41.10 -41.44
CA ILE A 720 14.06 41.97 -41.58
C ILE A 720 13.40 41.78 -42.94
#